data_AF-A0A812W046-F1
#
_entry.id   AF-A0A812W046-F1
#
_cell.length_a   1.000
_cell.length_b   1.000
_cell.length_c   1.000
_cell.angle_alpha   90.00
_cell.angle_beta   90.00
_cell.angle_gamma   90.00
#
_symmetry.space_group_name_H-M   'P 1'
#
loop_
_entity.id
_entity.type
_entity.pdbx_description
1 polymer ?
#
loop_
_entity_poly.entity_id
_entity_poly.type
_entity_poly.pdbx_seq_one_letter_code
_entity_poly.pdbx_strand_id
1 'polypeptide(L)'
;FRTCLVGIYVRSQPFGGSDKSSNGHRYDSIPFANGMIGAGMSCQLIHYVHEEHDTFFEVVKNFDAIIVRCNPGQIKADGGDQGKFDEGMRALRKQDIQVWPAPDVMEFMGAKDALCKIADMKIGLEDTLAYYDPADFATGFKKTMAFQPRVIKQNRGSSGEGIWIIKLKSGDYCKSYGERSCSDDEMLDLMEANDNHSEEHTVAEFIEFCVSGRTSKSGTWASKGVGKYLEGGKEAGGQLVDQRFCPRIVEGELRYNMVGDSLVGIIHKKPKEGGISAVGGTGSVYTYYGPKEKRFKNLTDNFTKEDLPKIMPALGLGEEPIPLWWTSDFINSSPEGTEAKDEKWIVGEFNCSCVGISKCLPAYCKDDTPNACYTDIPKKDLSEVKRISDLLGKKATDILVTEAKKRSKPAEAGQFFSDGPVDVSSLTKVVKDDLGLLPQPRKPRFKTALTGIYVRSQPGGGTDKSFNGHRYDSMAFANGIIQAGMSCQLINYVHQEHDKFFDVVKNFDAIIVRCNPGQIKADGGDQGKFDNGMRAIRKKGIQVWPAPDVMEFMGAKDALCKIATLNIGLEDTLAYYDPTVFAAGFKKTMAFQPRVIKQNRGSSGEGIWIIKLKSSDYCKTYGERSCGDDEVLDLMEANDNHSEEHTVGEFIEFCVNGRTGKSGEWTSKGVGKYLEGGKDAGGQLVDQRFCPRIVEGELRYNMVADTLVGIIHKKPKEGGISAVGGTGSVYTFYGPKEKKFAGLTKSFLTDDLSKIMPSLGLESEPIPLWWTSDFINSSPVGTDPKDEKWIVGEFNCSCVGISKCLPACVTEDAEKASYSDIPRKDMTEVKKIGSLLGRKAIGILSKGAAQERQDKQVESLKQILKSVSAEGNSGLVEKLMNWKRS
;
A
#
# COMPACT_ATOMS: atom_id res chain seq x y z
N PHE A 1 -8.76 17.30 3.10
CA PHE A 1 -9.37 16.00 3.44
C PHE A 1 -10.88 16.09 3.32
N ARG A 2 -11.52 15.02 2.87
CA ARG A 2 -12.97 14.83 2.88
C ARG A 2 -13.36 14.20 4.20
N THR A 3 -14.16 14.89 5.00
CA THR A 3 -14.65 14.35 6.28
C THR A 3 -16.16 14.20 6.23
N CYS A 4 -16.69 13.21 6.94
CA CYS A 4 -18.11 13.15 7.27
C CYS A 4 -18.31 13.16 8.77
N LEU A 5 -19.37 13.85 9.21
CA LEU A 5 -19.88 13.79 10.57
C LEU A 5 -21.13 12.93 10.54
N VAL A 6 -21.07 11.80 11.23
CA VAL A 6 -22.13 10.81 11.28
C VAL A 6 -22.97 11.06 12.53
N GLY A 7 -24.26 11.33 12.35
CA GLY A 7 -25.25 11.37 13.42
C GLY A 7 -26.26 10.24 13.29
N ILE A 8 -27.20 10.19 14.20
CA ILE A 8 -28.39 9.32 14.13
C ILE A 8 -29.61 10.10 14.58
N TYR A 9 -30.75 9.84 13.96
CA TYR A 9 -32.04 10.40 14.32
C TYR A 9 -32.94 9.25 14.80
N VAL A 10 -33.31 9.26 16.08
CA VAL A 10 -34.15 8.23 16.68
C VAL A 10 -35.62 8.56 16.41
N ARG A 11 -36.23 7.89 15.44
CA ARG A 11 -37.58 8.20 14.92
C ARG A 11 -38.67 8.07 15.97
N SER A 12 -38.46 7.23 16.97
CA SER A 12 -39.39 7.00 18.08
C SER A 12 -39.31 8.08 19.18
N GLN A 13 -38.33 8.98 19.15
CA GLN A 13 -38.10 9.96 20.21
C GLN A 13 -38.41 11.40 19.74
N PRO A 14 -38.91 12.27 20.64
CA PRO A 14 -39.08 13.69 20.35
C PRO A 14 -37.79 14.31 19.78
N PHE A 15 -37.94 15.13 18.74
CA PHE A 15 -36.84 15.82 18.04
C PHE A 15 -35.76 14.90 17.43
N GLY A 16 -35.96 13.57 17.42
CA GLY A 16 -34.96 12.60 16.99
C GLY A 16 -33.95 12.18 18.05
N GLY A 17 -34.21 12.53 19.31
CA GLY A 17 -33.41 12.15 20.47
C GLY A 17 -33.14 13.28 21.46
N SER A 18 -32.72 12.92 22.68
CA SER A 18 -32.48 13.82 23.81
C SER A 18 -31.21 14.68 23.71
N ASP A 19 -30.66 14.85 22.52
CA ASP A 19 -29.43 15.62 22.28
C ASP A 19 -29.49 16.41 20.96
N LYS A 20 -30.69 16.61 20.40
CA LYS A 20 -30.88 17.20 19.07
C LYS A 20 -31.24 18.69 19.12
N SER A 21 -30.88 19.41 18.06
CA SER A 21 -31.45 20.69 17.68
C SER A 21 -32.65 20.48 16.76
N SER A 22 -33.36 21.57 16.44
CA SER A 22 -34.56 21.54 15.58
C SER A 22 -34.32 21.05 14.15
N ASN A 23 -33.06 20.98 13.72
CA ASN A 23 -32.64 20.40 12.44
C ASN A 23 -32.33 18.90 12.50
N GLY A 24 -32.56 18.23 13.62
CA GLY A 24 -32.34 16.79 13.80
C GLY A 24 -30.87 16.36 13.91
N HIS A 25 -29.92 17.30 13.92
CA HIS A 25 -28.53 17.02 14.28
C HIS A 25 -28.29 17.20 15.77
N ARG A 26 -27.23 16.57 16.29
CA ARG A 26 -26.81 16.84 17.67
C ARG A 26 -26.46 18.31 17.83
N TYR A 27 -26.83 18.91 18.97
CA TYR A 27 -26.78 20.37 19.19
C TYR A 27 -25.39 21.03 19.02
N ASP A 28 -24.31 20.25 19.03
CA ASP A 28 -22.93 20.69 18.83
C ASP A 28 -22.28 20.15 17.54
N SER A 29 -23.05 19.55 16.62
CA SER A 29 -22.53 19.04 15.34
C SER A 29 -22.02 20.17 14.44
N ILE A 30 -22.72 21.31 14.43
CA ILE A 30 -22.37 22.47 13.63
C ILE A 30 -20.98 23.03 14.02
N PRO A 31 -20.66 23.25 15.32
CA PRO A 31 -19.30 23.53 15.77
C PRO A 31 -18.24 22.56 15.23
N PHE A 32 -18.47 21.25 15.30
CA PHE A 32 -17.51 20.26 14.78
C PHE A 32 -17.29 20.41 13.27
N ALA A 33 -18.39 20.50 12.50
CA ALA A 33 -18.32 20.67 11.06
C ALA A 33 -17.62 21.98 10.66
N ASN A 34 -17.97 23.08 11.32
CA ASN A 34 -17.33 24.39 11.12
C ASN A 34 -15.85 24.35 11.48
N GLY A 35 -15.46 23.61 12.51
CA GLY A 35 -14.07 23.38 12.85
C GLY A 35 -13.32 22.70 11.71
N MET A 36 -13.86 21.61 11.17
CA MET A 36 -13.25 20.91 10.03
C MET A 36 -13.13 21.83 8.80
N ILE A 37 -14.21 22.56 8.49
CA ILE A 37 -14.26 23.49 7.35
C ILE A 37 -13.26 24.64 7.53
N GLY A 38 -13.21 25.24 8.72
CA GLY A 38 -12.29 26.32 9.05
C GLY A 38 -10.82 25.91 8.98
N ALA A 39 -10.53 24.63 9.15
CA ALA A 39 -9.19 24.05 8.96
C ALA A 39 -8.90 23.61 7.51
N GLY A 40 -9.79 23.90 6.55
CA GLY A 40 -9.60 23.63 5.12
C GLY A 40 -10.04 22.23 4.67
N MET A 41 -10.87 21.54 5.44
CA MET A 41 -11.45 20.24 5.05
C MET A 41 -12.90 20.40 4.56
N SER A 42 -13.41 19.45 3.78
CA SER A 42 -14.87 19.38 3.57
C SER A 42 -15.49 18.58 4.72
N CYS A 43 -16.69 18.93 5.15
CA CYS A 43 -17.44 18.17 6.15
C CYS A 43 -18.89 17.98 5.70
N GLN A 44 -19.29 16.74 5.48
CA GLN A 44 -20.68 16.40 5.18
C GLN A 44 -21.35 15.79 6.42
N LEU A 45 -22.52 16.29 6.80
CA LEU A 45 -23.31 15.71 7.88
C LEU A 45 -24.20 14.61 7.28
N ILE A 46 -24.11 13.41 7.83
CA ILE A 46 -24.84 12.23 7.33
C ILE A 46 -25.50 11.57 8.53
N HIS A 47 -26.77 11.19 8.41
CA HIS A 47 -27.43 10.33 9.40
C HIS A 47 -27.23 8.87 9.04
N TYR A 48 -26.87 8.06 10.02
CA TYR A 48 -26.91 6.61 9.89
C TYR A 48 -28.36 6.13 10.05
N VAL A 49 -28.87 5.47 9.02
CA VAL A 49 -30.17 4.80 8.98
C VAL A 49 -29.88 3.30 8.91
N HIS A 50 -30.33 2.53 9.91
CA HIS A 50 -29.86 1.16 10.08
C HIS A 50 -30.35 0.21 8.97
N GLU A 51 -31.48 0.53 8.34
CA GLU A 51 -32.00 -0.18 7.17
C GLU A 51 -31.14 0.02 5.92
N GLU A 52 -30.33 1.09 5.87
CA GLU A 52 -29.42 1.42 4.77
C GLU A 52 -27.97 1.09 5.09
N HIS A 53 -27.70 0.20 6.05
CA HIS A 53 -26.34 -0.07 6.56
C HIS A 53 -25.29 -0.25 5.45
N ASP A 54 -25.54 -1.15 4.50
CA ASP A 54 -24.55 -1.48 3.47
C ASP A 54 -24.31 -0.26 2.55
N THR A 55 -25.39 0.42 2.14
CA THR A 55 -25.34 1.67 1.37
C THR A 55 -24.56 2.76 2.11
N PHE A 56 -24.80 2.92 3.41
CA PHE A 56 -24.12 3.88 4.26
C PHE A 56 -22.61 3.61 4.25
N PHE A 57 -22.18 2.36 4.44
CA PHE A 57 -20.74 2.01 4.44
C PHE A 57 -20.10 2.12 3.04
N GLU A 58 -20.85 1.87 1.97
CA GLU A 58 -20.42 2.13 0.60
C GLU A 58 -20.19 3.64 0.33
N VAL A 59 -20.98 4.51 0.97
CA VAL A 59 -20.80 5.96 0.90
C VAL A 59 -19.63 6.39 1.79
N VAL A 60 -19.61 6.01 3.07
CA VAL A 60 -18.65 6.57 4.03
C VAL A 60 -17.20 6.12 3.80
N LYS A 61 -16.95 4.99 3.12
CA LYS A 61 -15.58 4.58 2.70
C LYS A 61 -14.93 5.55 1.70
N ASN A 62 -15.71 6.47 1.13
CA ASN A 62 -15.22 7.52 0.24
C ASN A 62 -14.68 8.75 0.96
N PHE A 63 -14.78 8.83 2.29
CA PHE A 63 -14.18 9.92 3.06
C PHE A 63 -12.77 9.55 3.54
N ASP A 64 -11.97 10.57 3.86
CA ASP A 64 -10.65 10.41 4.45
C ASP A 64 -10.75 10.25 5.98
N ALA A 65 -11.81 10.79 6.59
CA ALA A 65 -12.10 10.64 8.00
C ALA A 65 -13.60 10.71 8.34
N ILE A 66 -13.96 10.10 9.47
CA ILE A 66 -15.34 9.95 9.96
C ILE A 66 -15.39 10.41 11.42
N ILE A 67 -16.30 11.33 11.73
CA ILE A 67 -16.56 11.84 13.09
C ILE A 67 -17.88 11.25 13.54
N VAL A 68 -17.86 10.36 14.53
CA VAL A 68 -19.06 9.70 15.03
C VAL A 68 -19.67 10.55 16.14
N ARG A 69 -20.89 11.04 15.89
CA ARG A 69 -21.76 11.75 16.85
C ARG A 69 -23.08 10.99 17.07
N CYS A 70 -23.04 9.67 17.03
CA CYS A 70 -24.12 8.77 17.43
C CYS A 70 -23.95 8.41 18.91
N ASN A 71 -24.85 8.87 19.78
CA ASN A 71 -24.75 8.55 21.21
C ASN A 71 -24.98 7.03 21.39
N PRO A 72 -24.18 6.32 22.22
CA PRO A 72 -24.38 4.90 22.44
C PRO A 72 -25.82 4.57 22.84
N GLY A 73 -26.38 3.51 22.25
CA GLY A 73 -27.75 3.10 22.47
C GLY A 73 -28.78 3.77 21.54
N GLN A 74 -28.48 4.91 20.90
CA GLN A 74 -29.42 5.53 19.95
C GLN A 74 -29.65 4.66 18.72
N ILE A 75 -28.64 3.90 18.26
CA ILE A 75 -28.80 2.95 17.16
C ILE A 75 -29.83 1.87 17.52
N LYS A 76 -29.70 1.30 18.72
CA LYS A 76 -30.65 0.31 19.25
C LYS A 76 -32.04 0.91 19.47
N ALA A 77 -32.12 2.14 19.99
CA ALA A 77 -33.39 2.83 20.24
C ALA A 77 -34.18 3.12 18.95
N ASP A 78 -33.48 3.29 17.82
CA ASP A 78 -34.12 3.44 16.50
C ASP A 78 -34.43 2.10 15.83
N GLY A 79 -33.99 0.96 16.38
CA GLY A 79 -34.24 -0.39 15.86
C GLY A 79 -33.04 -1.09 15.20
N GLY A 80 -31.87 -0.44 15.20
CA GLY A 80 -30.64 -0.97 14.59
C GLY A 80 -29.74 -1.77 15.54
N ASP A 81 -28.68 -2.35 14.96
CA ASP A 81 -27.65 -3.08 15.68
C ASP A 81 -26.38 -2.21 15.87
N GLN A 82 -26.02 -1.93 17.12
CA GLN A 82 -24.82 -1.16 17.48
C GLN A 82 -23.52 -1.90 17.13
N GLY A 83 -23.47 -3.22 17.37
CA GLY A 83 -22.30 -4.05 17.08
C GLY A 83 -22.02 -4.06 15.58
N LYS A 84 -23.06 -4.20 14.76
CA LYS A 84 -22.94 -4.14 13.29
C LYS A 84 -22.34 -2.81 12.83
N PHE A 85 -22.80 -1.68 13.39
CA PHE A 85 -22.25 -0.35 13.08
C PHE A 85 -20.78 -0.22 13.51
N ASP A 86 -20.45 -0.67 14.71
CA ASP A 86 -19.08 -0.61 15.25
C ASP A 86 -18.11 -1.49 14.42
N GLU A 87 -18.53 -2.68 13.99
CA GLU A 87 -17.75 -3.54 13.09
C GLU A 87 -17.47 -2.87 11.74
N GLY A 88 -18.48 -2.22 11.15
CA GLY A 88 -18.30 -1.44 9.92
C GLY A 88 -17.27 -0.32 10.12
N MET A 89 -17.32 0.40 11.23
CA MET A 89 -16.33 1.45 11.55
C MET A 89 -14.91 0.88 11.77
N ARG A 90 -14.78 -0.28 12.43
CA ARG A 90 -13.49 -1.00 12.54
C ARG A 90 -12.97 -1.43 11.17
N ALA A 91 -13.84 -1.87 10.26
CA ALA A 91 -13.45 -2.23 8.90
C ALA A 91 -12.91 -1.04 8.12
N LEU A 92 -13.45 0.18 8.33
CA LEU A 92 -12.93 1.40 7.73
C LEU A 92 -11.55 1.79 8.32
N ARG A 93 -11.34 1.62 9.63
CA ARG A 93 -10.01 1.79 10.25
C ARG A 93 -8.96 0.88 9.61
N LYS A 94 -9.30 -0.39 9.36
CA LYS A 94 -8.43 -1.35 8.66
C LYS A 94 -8.12 -0.97 7.20
N GLN A 95 -8.92 -0.09 6.60
CA GLN A 95 -8.69 0.48 5.26
C GLN A 95 -7.98 1.85 5.32
N ASP A 96 -7.33 2.17 6.44
CA ASP A 96 -6.65 3.44 6.68
C ASP A 96 -7.56 4.67 6.59
N ILE A 97 -8.87 4.53 6.86
CA ILE A 97 -9.77 5.67 7.02
C ILE A 97 -9.80 6.02 8.50
N GLN A 98 -9.65 7.30 8.83
CA GLN A 98 -9.66 7.71 10.25
C GLN A 98 -11.09 7.74 10.78
N VAL A 99 -11.31 7.20 11.98
CA VAL A 99 -12.60 7.27 12.69
C VAL A 99 -12.36 7.91 14.05
N TRP A 100 -13.20 8.87 14.45
CA TRP A 100 -13.09 9.55 15.74
C TRP A 100 -14.44 9.63 16.50
N PRO A 101 -14.46 9.18 17.77
CA PRO A 101 -13.56 8.14 18.29
C PRO A 101 -13.72 6.84 17.48
N ALA A 102 -12.66 6.03 17.36
CA ALA A 102 -12.82 4.67 16.84
C ALA A 102 -13.60 3.81 17.85
N PRO A 103 -14.31 2.75 17.40
CA PRO A 103 -15.03 1.84 18.30
C PRO A 103 -14.18 1.30 19.44
N ASP A 104 -12.94 0.92 19.16
CA ASP A 104 -12.01 0.40 20.18
C ASP A 104 -11.65 1.48 21.21
N VAL A 105 -11.53 2.75 20.80
CA VAL A 105 -11.31 3.85 21.74
C VAL A 105 -12.53 4.03 22.65
N MET A 106 -13.75 3.96 22.11
CA MET A 106 -14.96 4.01 22.94
C MET A 106 -15.05 2.82 23.90
N GLU A 107 -14.69 1.64 23.42
CA GLU A 107 -14.77 0.39 24.16
C GLU A 107 -13.73 0.31 25.29
N PHE A 108 -12.48 0.70 25.05
CA PHE A 108 -11.41 0.53 26.03
C PHE A 108 -11.13 1.79 26.86
N MET A 109 -11.26 3.00 26.29
CA MET A 109 -11.08 4.25 27.06
C MET A 109 -12.34 4.66 27.79
N GLY A 110 -13.53 4.39 27.22
CA GLY A 110 -14.80 4.69 27.87
C GLY A 110 -15.22 3.66 28.93
N ALA A 111 -14.66 2.46 28.91
CA ALA A 111 -14.91 1.43 29.90
C ALA A 111 -14.36 1.83 31.28
N LYS A 112 -15.02 1.38 32.35
CA LYS A 112 -14.57 1.71 33.71
C LYS A 112 -13.28 0.98 34.08
N ASP A 113 -12.92 -0.15 33.46
CA ASP A 113 -11.66 -0.88 33.76
C ASP A 113 -10.42 -0.10 33.30
N ALA A 114 -10.61 0.94 32.46
CA ALA A 114 -9.59 1.91 32.16
C ALA A 114 -8.94 2.44 33.45
N LEU A 115 -9.72 2.64 34.51
CA LEU A 115 -9.23 3.09 35.83
C LEU A 115 -8.27 2.09 36.48
N CYS A 116 -8.52 0.79 36.33
CA CYS A 116 -7.65 -0.27 36.84
C CYS A 116 -6.34 -0.33 36.04
N LYS A 117 -6.42 -0.17 34.71
CA LYS A 117 -5.26 -0.19 33.80
C LYS A 117 -4.30 0.97 34.01
N ILE A 118 -4.77 2.07 34.62
CA ILE A 118 -3.96 3.25 34.94
C ILE A 118 -3.74 3.45 36.44
N ALA A 119 -4.02 2.44 37.27
CA ALA A 119 -4.05 2.57 38.72
C ALA A 119 -2.73 3.10 39.32
N ASP A 120 -1.60 2.80 38.68
CA ASP A 120 -0.26 3.20 39.12
C ASP A 120 0.18 4.61 38.61
N MET A 121 -0.67 5.28 37.82
CA MET A 121 -0.40 6.64 37.33
C MET A 121 -0.60 7.69 38.44
N LYS A 122 -0.17 8.94 38.25
CA LYS A 122 -0.35 10.00 39.26
C LYS A 122 -1.83 10.29 39.52
N ILE A 123 -2.65 10.22 38.48
CA ILE A 123 -4.11 10.28 38.55
C ILE A 123 -4.78 8.95 38.89
N GLY A 124 -3.99 7.89 39.09
CA GLY A 124 -4.45 6.55 39.40
C GLY A 124 -4.68 6.32 40.89
N LEU A 125 -5.37 5.22 41.16
CA LEU A 125 -5.68 4.75 42.49
C LEU A 125 -5.42 3.24 42.55
N GLU A 126 -4.28 2.86 43.15
CA GLU A 126 -3.71 1.50 43.15
C GLU A 126 -4.67 0.41 43.65
N ASP A 127 -5.60 0.75 44.54
CA ASP A 127 -6.62 -0.16 45.07
C ASP A 127 -7.93 -0.15 44.26
N THR A 128 -7.85 0.12 42.96
CA THR A 128 -8.96 0.01 42.01
C THR A 128 -8.92 -1.36 41.32
N LEU A 129 -9.98 -2.16 41.51
CA LEU A 129 -10.07 -3.54 41.01
C LEU A 129 -11.18 -3.66 39.96
N ALA A 130 -11.01 -4.61 39.03
CA ALA A 130 -12.05 -4.99 38.07
C ALA A 130 -12.41 -6.46 38.26
N TYR A 131 -13.71 -6.75 38.19
CA TYR A 131 -14.27 -8.09 38.27
C TYR A 131 -15.04 -8.42 37.00
N TYR A 132 -14.85 -9.64 36.49
CA TYR A 132 -15.47 -10.12 35.25
C TYR A 132 -16.33 -11.37 35.46
N ASP A 133 -16.21 -12.03 36.62
CA ASP A 133 -17.05 -13.15 37.01
C ASP A 133 -17.66 -12.94 38.41
N PRO A 134 -18.82 -13.56 38.69
CA PRO A 134 -19.51 -13.40 39.97
C PRO A 134 -18.74 -13.86 41.20
N ALA A 135 -17.89 -14.89 41.08
CA ALA A 135 -17.22 -15.49 42.24
C ALA A 135 -16.05 -14.62 42.71
N ASP A 136 -15.27 -14.09 41.76
CA ASP A 136 -14.20 -13.13 42.02
C ASP A 136 -14.78 -11.82 42.55
N PHE A 137 -15.90 -11.35 42.00
CA PHE A 137 -16.60 -10.17 42.55
C PHE A 137 -17.03 -10.40 44.00
N ALA A 138 -17.74 -11.49 44.29
CA ALA A 138 -18.21 -11.76 45.65
C ALA A 138 -17.06 -11.86 46.66
N THR A 139 -15.98 -12.56 46.27
CA THR A 139 -14.80 -12.75 47.13
C THR A 139 -14.01 -11.44 47.31
N GLY A 140 -13.77 -10.72 46.22
CA GLY A 140 -13.01 -9.49 46.21
C GLY A 140 -13.73 -8.35 46.92
N PHE A 141 -15.01 -8.14 46.61
CA PHE A 141 -15.84 -7.10 47.20
C PHE A 141 -15.95 -7.25 48.73
N LYS A 142 -16.14 -8.48 49.23
CA LYS A 142 -16.16 -8.74 50.68
C LYS A 142 -14.87 -8.31 51.38
N LYS A 143 -13.71 -8.48 50.72
CA LYS A 143 -12.40 -8.09 51.27
C LYS A 143 -12.17 -6.58 51.21
N THR A 144 -12.48 -5.95 50.08
CA THR A 144 -12.29 -4.50 49.91
C THR A 144 -13.28 -3.71 50.77
N MET A 145 -14.54 -4.14 50.84
CA MET A 145 -15.57 -3.49 51.66
C MET A 145 -15.28 -3.58 53.15
N ALA A 146 -14.70 -4.69 53.60
CA ALA A 146 -14.23 -4.86 54.98
C ALA A 146 -13.07 -3.92 55.35
N PHE A 147 -12.33 -3.43 54.36
CA PHE A 147 -11.16 -2.60 54.60
C PHE A 147 -11.50 -1.10 54.68
N GLN A 148 -12.41 -0.61 53.84
CA GLN A 148 -12.78 0.83 53.77
C GLN A 148 -13.98 1.06 52.83
N PRO A 149 -14.67 2.23 52.91
CA PRO A 149 -15.74 2.61 51.99
C PRO A 149 -15.37 2.49 50.51
N ARG A 150 -16.29 1.95 49.69
CA ARG A 150 -16.07 1.61 48.27
C ARG A 150 -17.04 2.32 47.34
N VAL A 151 -16.67 2.36 46.07
CA VAL A 151 -17.51 2.80 44.94
C VAL A 151 -17.52 1.70 43.90
N ILE A 152 -18.69 1.10 43.69
CA ILE A 152 -18.89 0.04 42.69
C ILE A 152 -19.48 0.67 41.44
N LYS A 153 -18.88 0.42 40.29
CA LYS A 153 -19.25 1.01 39.01
C LYS A 153 -19.49 -0.07 37.98
N GLN A 154 -20.67 -0.06 37.36
CA GLN A 154 -20.88 -0.85 36.14
C GLN A 154 -20.02 -0.32 34.99
N ASN A 155 -19.70 -1.19 34.03
CA ASN A 155 -18.84 -0.85 32.90
C ASN A 155 -19.41 0.25 31.99
N ARG A 156 -20.67 0.08 31.56
CA ARG A 156 -21.35 1.00 30.63
C ARG A 156 -22.57 1.59 31.32
N GLY A 157 -22.60 2.91 31.44
CA GLY A 157 -23.68 3.66 32.06
C GLY A 157 -23.43 5.16 31.90
N SER A 158 -24.50 5.95 31.98
CA SER A 158 -24.40 7.41 31.90
C SER A 158 -25.10 8.05 33.09
N SER A 159 -24.73 9.30 33.41
CA SER A 159 -25.42 10.10 34.43
C SER A 159 -25.54 9.41 35.80
N GLY A 160 -24.49 8.69 36.23
CA GLY A 160 -24.45 8.07 37.56
C GLY A 160 -25.22 6.75 37.73
N GLU A 161 -25.85 6.23 36.67
CA GLU A 161 -26.52 4.92 36.71
C GLU A 161 -25.54 3.79 37.03
N GLY A 162 -25.89 2.92 37.99
CA GLY A 162 -25.06 1.78 38.36
C GLY A 162 -23.70 2.16 38.97
N ILE A 163 -23.59 3.38 39.52
CA ILE A 163 -22.47 3.83 40.35
C ILE A 163 -22.96 3.91 41.79
N TRP A 164 -22.44 3.03 42.62
CA TRP A 164 -22.87 2.83 44.00
C TRP A 164 -21.77 3.26 44.97
N ILE A 165 -22.09 4.21 45.84
CA ILE A 165 -21.24 4.59 46.98
C ILE A 165 -21.67 3.73 48.16
N ILE A 166 -20.71 3.03 48.77
CA ILE A 166 -21.01 1.95 49.72
C ILE A 166 -20.19 2.13 50.98
N LYS A 167 -20.88 2.07 52.12
CA LYS A 167 -20.28 2.04 53.46
C LYS A 167 -20.82 0.85 54.24
N LEU A 168 -19.99 0.25 55.07
CA LEU A 168 -20.49 -0.63 56.13
C LEU A 168 -21.22 0.19 57.17
N LYS A 169 -22.47 -0.17 57.45
CA LYS A 169 -23.32 0.53 58.41
C LYS A 169 -22.77 0.46 59.83
N SER A 170 -22.08 -0.63 60.18
CA SER A 170 -21.40 -0.79 61.48
C SER A 170 -20.18 0.12 61.64
N GLY A 171 -19.58 0.57 60.54
CA GLY A 171 -18.27 1.25 60.55
C GLY A 171 -17.10 0.34 60.95
N ASP A 172 -17.33 -0.97 61.11
CA ASP A 172 -16.28 -1.93 61.42
C ASP A 172 -15.40 -2.12 60.17
N TYR A 173 -14.20 -1.55 60.16
CA TYR A 173 -13.23 -1.67 59.06
C TYR A 173 -11.92 -2.25 59.61
N CYS A 174 -11.32 -3.24 58.93
CA CYS A 174 -10.04 -3.82 59.34
C CYS A 174 -8.87 -2.87 59.07
N LYS A 175 -7.76 -3.02 59.81
CA LYS A 175 -6.63 -2.07 59.73
C LYS A 175 -5.78 -2.29 58.49
N SER A 176 -5.71 -3.54 58.02
CA SER A 176 -4.94 -3.93 56.85
C SER A 176 -5.82 -4.64 55.82
N TYR A 177 -5.56 -4.40 54.54
CA TYR A 177 -6.27 -5.08 53.46
C TYR A 177 -6.12 -6.61 53.57
N GLY A 178 -7.24 -7.33 53.49
CA GLY A 178 -7.28 -8.79 53.54
C GLY A 178 -7.27 -9.41 54.95
N GLU A 179 -7.19 -8.61 56.02
CA GLU A 179 -7.26 -9.08 57.42
C GLU A 179 -8.62 -9.70 57.75
N ARG A 180 -9.70 -9.21 57.14
CA ARG A 180 -11.03 -9.83 57.20
C ARG A 180 -11.74 -9.83 55.86
N SER A 181 -12.89 -10.49 55.81
CA SER A 181 -13.87 -10.40 54.72
C SER A 181 -15.25 -10.22 55.34
N CYS A 182 -16.12 -9.44 54.71
CA CYS A 182 -17.47 -9.24 55.23
C CYS A 182 -18.26 -10.55 55.24
N SER A 183 -19.08 -10.78 56.27
CA SER A 183 -20.11 -11.83 56.24
C SER A 183 -21.29 -11.41 55.37
N ASP A 184 -22.11 -12.38 54.98
CA ASP A 184 -23.26 -12.16 54.08
C ASP A 184 -24.35 -11.28 54.69
N ASP A 185 -24.47 -11.27 56.02
CA ASP A 185 -25.48 -10.57 56.81
C ASP A 185 -25.05 -9.16 57.26
N GLU A 186 -23.80 -8.75 57.02
CA GLU A 186 -23.35 -7.38 57.31
C GLU A 186 -24.16 -6.37 56.49
N MET A 187 -24.61 -5.30 57.14
CA MET A 187 -25.45 -4.26 56.53
C MET A 187 -24.62 -3.18 55.83
N LEU A 188 -25.03 -2.82 54.62
CA LEU A 188 -24.47 -1.77 53.79
C LEU A 188 -25.41 -0.54 53.77
N ASP A 189 -24.82 0.64 53.85
CA ASP A 189 -25.43 1.92 53.48
C ASP A 189 -25.00 2.25 52.04
N LEU A 190 -25.97 2.23 51.13
CA LEU A 190 -25.77 2.34 49.69
C LEU A 190 -26.36 3.66 49.17
N MET A 191 -25.65 4.33 48.28
CA MET A 191 -26.17 5.49 47.55
C MET A 191 -25.90 5.35 46.05
N GLU A 192 -26.95 5.40 45.22
CA GLU A 192 -26.83 5.44 43.76
C GLU A 192 -26.53 6.88 43.31
N ALA A 193 -25.46 7.07 42.53
CA ALA A 193 -25.04 8.40 42.08
C ALA A 193 -26.00 9.03 41.04
N ASN A 194 -26.93 8.26 40.48
CA ASN A 194 -27.89 8.71 39.47
C ASN A 194 -28.76 9.86 39.97
N ASP A 195 -29.34 9.70 41.15
CA ASP A 195 -30.23 10.69 41.79
C ASP A 195 -29.97 10.91 43.28
N ASN A 196 -28.86 10.37 43.81
CA ASN A 196 -28.54 10.34 45.24
C ASN A 196 -29.55 9.54 46.08
N HIS A 197 -30.29 8.60 45.50
CA HIS A 197 -31.13 7.68 46.28
C HIS A 197 -30.26 6.82 47.20
N SER A 198 -30.67 6.71 48.46
CA SER A 198 -30.03 5.85 49.46
C SER A 198 -30.98 4.75 49.91
N GLU A 199 -30.45 3.54 50.04
CA GLU A 199 -31.14 2.38 50.57
C GLU A 199 -30.14 1.46 51.30
N GLU A 200 -30.65 0.56 52.15
CA GLU A 200 -29.84 -0.33 52.96
C GLU A 200 -30.08 -1.78 52.56
N HIS A 201 -28.99 -2.53 52.35
CA HIS A 201 -29.04 -3.93 51.99
C HIS A 201 -27.91 -4.70 52.66
N THR A 202 -28.10 -6.00 52.84
CA THR A 202 -27.01 -6.88 53.26
C THR A 202 -25.95 -7.04 52.16
N VAL A 203 -24.74 -7.47 52.53
CA VAL A 203 -23.68 -7.81 51.57
C VAL A 203 -24.16 -8.85 50.55
N ALA A 204 -24.88 -9.89 50.99
CA ALA A 204 -25.42 -10.91 50.09
C ALA A 204 -26.44 -10.35 49.09
N GLU A 205 -27.36 -9.51 49.56
CA GLU A 205 -28.37 -8.87 48.71
C GLU A 205 -27.75 -7.97 47.64
N PHE A 206 -26.73 -7.18 47.99
CA PHE A 206 -26.04 -6.32 47.04
C PHE A 206 -25.23 -7.11 46.00
N ILE A 207 -24.56 -8.20 46.42
CA ILE A 207 -23.85 -9.09 45.50
C ILE A 207 -24.83 -9.72 44.51
N GLU A 208 -25.96 -10.27 45.00
CA GLU A 208 -27.01 -10.85 44.15
C GLU A 208 -27.61 -9.80 43.22
N PHE A 209 -27.84 -8.57 43.68
CA PHE A 209 -28.31 -7.48 42.82
C PHE A 209 -27.33 -7.18 41.69
N CYS A 210 -26.04 -7.06 41.99
CA CYS A 210 -25.02 -6.80 40.98
C CYS A 210 -24.87 -7.93 39.96
N VAL A 211 -25.05 -9.19 40.37
CA VAL A 211 -24.89 -10.38 39.50
C VAL A 211 -26.17 -10.71 38.74
N SER A 212 -27.29 -10.77 39.44
CA SER A 212 -28.57 -11.33 38.98
C SER A 212 -29.69 -10.31 38.89
N GLY A 213 -29.47 -9.07 39.33
CA GLY A 213 -30.47 -8.01 39.33
C GLY A 213 -31.49 -8.18 40.44
N ARG A 214 -32.68 -7.62 40.21
CA ARG A 214 -33.80 -7.71 41.15
C ARG A 214 -34.39 -9.13 41.15
N THR A 215 -34.02 -9.92 42.14
CA THR A 215 -34.53 -11.26 42.41
C THR A 215 -35.14 -11.32 43.82
N SER A 216 -35.80 -12.42 44.17
CA SER A 216 -36.26 -12.63 45.55
C SER A 216 -35.09 -12.70 46.56
N LYS A 217 -33.86 -12.96 46.09
CA LYS A 217 -32.66 -13.07 46.92
C LYS A 217 -31.92 -11.73 47.06
N SER A 218 -32.10 -10.80 46.13
CA SER A 218 -31.52 -9.45 46.22
C SER A 218 -32.30 -8.53 47.17
N GLY A 219 -33.49 -8.93 47.64
CA GLY A 219 -34.38 -8.05 48.38
C GLY A 219 -35.15 -7.08 47.48
N THR A 220 -35.80 -6.07 48.10
CA THR A 220 -36.63 -5.07 47.39
C THR A 220 -35.85 -3.79 47.17
N TRP A 221 -35.69 -3.38 45.90
CA TRP A 221 -34.92 -2.21 45.50
C TRP A 221 -35.83 -1.07 45.02
N ALA A 222 -35.59 0.13 45.53
CA ALA A 222 -36.32 1.35 45.15
C ALA A 222 -35.53 2.28 44.22
N SER A 223 -34.23 2.06 44.07
CA SER A 223 -33.35 2.74 43.12
C SER A 223 -33.79 2.63 41.66
N LYS A 224 -33.16 3.42 40.79
CA LYS A 224 -33.37 3.33 39.34
C LYS A 224 -32.53 2.23 38.71
N GLY A 225 -31.31 2.03 39.21
CA GLY A 225 -30.44 0.94 38.77
C GLY A 225 -31.12 -0.43 38.90
N VAL A 226 -30.90 -1.30 37.91
CA VAL A 226 -31.56 -2.62 37.85
C VAL A 226 -30.63 -3.81 38.16
N GLY A 227 -29.35 -3.55 38.40
CA GLY A 227 -28.35 -4.59 38.66
C GLY A 227 -27.93 -5.34 37.40
N LYS A 228 -27.49 -6.60 37.53
CA LYS A 228 -27.04 -7.48 36.42
C LYS A 228 -25.82 -6.99 35.64
N TYR A 229 -24.86 -6.36 36.32
CA TYR A 229 -23.71 -5.74 35.67
C TYR A 229 -22.69 -6.72 35.08
N LEU A 230 -22.82 -8.02 35.38
CA LEU A 230 -22.00 -9.11 34.82
C LEU A 230 -22.76 -9.98 33.79
N GLU A 231 -23.99 -9.62 33.44
CA GLU A 231 -24.82 -10.41 32.50
C GLU A 231 -24.17 -10.51 31.11
N GLY A 232 -24.21 -11.70 30.51
CA GLY A 232 -23.56 -12.00 29.24
C GLY A 232 -22.04 -12.20 29.31
N GLY A 233 -21.42 -12.01 30.48
CA GLY A 233 -19.99 -12.20 30.70
C GLY A 233 -19.11 -11.13 30.04
N LYS A 234 -17.79 -11.32 30.16
CA LYS A 234 -16.78 -10.35 29.70
C LYS A 234 -16.91 -9.98 28.23
N GLU A 235 -17.21 -10.95 27.36
CA GLU A 235 -17.37 -10.74 25.92
C GLU A 235 -18.56 -9.82 25.58
N ALA A 236 -19.63 -9.86 26.38
CA ALA A 236 -20.76 -8.95 26.25
C ALA A 236 -20.53 -7.59 26.96
N GLY A 237 -19.34 -7.37 27.53
CA GLY A 237 -18.98 -6.18 28.30
C GLY A 237 -19.35 -6.24 29.78
N GLY A 238 -19.77 -7.39 30.30
CA GLY A 238 -20.07 -7.62 31.71
C GLY A 238 -18.83 -7.44 32.57
N GLN A 239 -18.86 -6.44 33.45
CA GLN A 239 -17.74 -6.04 34.29
C GLN A 239 -18.19 -5.08 35.39
N LEU A 240 -17.59 -5.21 36.58
CA LEU A 240 -17.69 -4.27 37.70
C LEU A 240 -16.32 -3.71 38.04
N VAL A 241 -16.28 -2.42 38.38
CA VAL A 241 -15.09 -1.78 38.96
C VAL A 241 -15.35 -1.42 40.41
N ASP A 242 -14.40 -1.78 41.25
CA ASP A 242 -14.38 -1.49 42.67
C ASP A 242 -13.25 -0.52 42.99
N GLN A 243 -13.63 0.71 43.33
CA GLN A 243 -12.72 1.81 43.62
C GLN A 243 -12.91 2.31 45.05
N ARG A 244 -11.85 2.78 45.71
CA ARG A 244 -11.98 3.44 47.02
C ARG A 244 -12.86 4.68 46.93
N PHE A 245 -13.75 4.86 47.91
CA PHE A 245 -14.49 6.10 48.06
C PHE A 245 -13.58 7.25 48.49
N CYS A 246 -13.66 8.37 47.78
CA CYS A 246 -12.89 9.60 48.07
C CYS A 246 -13.82 10.64 48.72
N PRO A 247 -13.72 10.90 50.05
CA PRO A 247 -14.70 11.70 50.78
C PRO A 247 -14.83 13.16 50.31
N ARG A 248 -13.74 13.73 49.76
CA ARG A 248 -13.71 15.11 49.27
C ARG A 248 -14.50 15.32 47.96
N ILE A 249 -15.21 14.30 47.45
CA ILE A 249 -16.17 14.47 46.35
C ILE A 249 -17.26 15.53 46.68
N VAL A 250 -17.57 15.73 47.96
CA VAL A 250 -18.49 16.79 48.43
C VAL A 250 -17.97 18.20 48.16
N GLU A 251 -16.65 18.36 47.99
CA GLU A 251 -16.04 19.63 47.54
C GLU A 251 -16.22 19.86 46.04
N GLY A 252 -16.55 18.80 45.30
CA GLY A 252 -16.84 18.79 43.87
C GLY A 252 -15.78 18.09 43.03
N GLU A 253 -16.22 17.62 41.87
CA GLU A 253 -15.36 17.00 40.86
C GLU A 253 -14.89 18.02 39.81
N LEU A 254 -13.71 17.79 39.25
CA LEU A 254 -13.17 18.60 38.15
C LEU A 254 -13.30 17.84 36.84
N ARG A 255 -14.11 18.36 35.92
CA ARG A 255 -14.15 17.89 34.53
C ARG A 255 -13.19 18.70 33.67
N TYR A 256 -12.17 18.03 33.14
CA TYR A 256 -11.25 18.60 32.18
C TYR A 256 -11.80 18.37 30.78
N ASN A 257 -12.04 19.45 30.03
CA ASN A 257 -12.46 19.37 28.63
C ASN A 257 -11.23 19.37 27.73
N MET A 258 -11.12 18.35 26.90
CA MET A 258 -9.92 18.07 26.11
C MET A 258 -10.25 18.11 24.62
N VAL A 259 -9.38 18.79 23.85
CA VAL A 259 -9.35 18.70 22.39
C VAL A 259 -8.06 18.02 21.97
N GLY A 260 -8.14 16.74 21.60
CA GLY A 260 -6.95 15.91 21.48
C GLY A 260 -6.19 15.86 22.80
N ASP A 261 -4.93 16.27 22.78
CA ASP A 261 -4.05 16.38 23.95
C ASP A 261 -4.19 17.71 24.73
N SER A 262 -5.04 18.63 24.28
CA SER A 262 -5.04 20.02 24.73
C SER A 262 -6.20 20.29 25.68
N LEU A 263 -5.90 20.69 26.92
CA LEU A 263 -6.89 21.19 27.87
C LEU A 263 -7.46 22.53 27.38
N VAL A 264 -8.78 22.60 27.20
CA VAL A 264 -9.46 23.81 26.73
C VAL A 264 -10.29 24.51 27.80
N GLY A 265 -10.67 23.81 28.87
CA GLY A 265 -11.41 24.40 29.98
C GLY A 265 -11.65 23.38 31.09
N ILE A 266 -11.86 23.88 32.30
CA ILE A 266 -12.11 23.08 33.50
C ILE A 266 -13.49 23.44 34.03
N ILE A 267 -14.30 22.44 34.36
CA ILE A 267 -15.60 22.62 35.01
C ILE A 267 -15.50 22.01 36.39
N HIS A 268 -15.65 22.82 37.43
CA HIS A 268 -15.81 22.34 38.79
C HIS A 268 -17.30 22.13 39.07
N LYS A 269 -17.71 20.88 39.26
CA LYS A 269 -19.09 20.49 39.54
C LYS A 269 -19.19 20.15 41.03
N LYS A 270 -19.78 21.05 41.80
CA LYS A 270 -19.98 20.85 43.23
C LYS A 270 -21.40 20.31 43.47
N PRO A 271 -21.57 19.18 44.18
CA PRO A 271 -22.89 18.71 44.59
C PRO A 271 -23.69 19.80 45.31
N LYS A 272 -25.01 19.67 45.29
CA LYS A 272 -25.89 20.44 46.19
C LYS A 272 -25.43 20.20 47.64
N GLU A 273 -25.63 21.19 48.51
CA GLU A 273 -25.36 21.03 49.95
C GLU A 273 -26.05 19.79 50.52
N GLY A 274 -25.29 18.92 51.21
CA GLY A 274 -25.75 17.63 51.72
C GLY A 274 -25.82 16.50 50.69
N GLY A 275 -25.55 16.77 49.40
CA GLY A 275 -25.45 15.76 48.34
C GLY A 275 -24.01 15.30 48.09
N ILE A 276 -23.86 14.16 47.42
CA ILE A 276 -22.56 13.54 47.12
C ILE A 276 -22.32 13.47 45.59
N SER A 277 -23.37 13.38 44.78
CA SER A 277 -23.30 13.39 43.31
C SER A 277 -23.50 14.79 42.71
N ALA A 278 -22.74 15.10 41.66
CA ALA A 278 -22.84 16.34 40.88
C ALA A 278 -23.45 16.14 39.47
N VAL A 279 -24.22 15.07 39.30
CA VAL A 279 -24.93 14.75 38.04
C VAL A 279 -25.97 15.84 37.72
N GLY A 280 -26.15 16.11 36.42
CA GLY A 280 -27.09 17.13 35.95
C GLY A 280 -28.52 16.89 36.44
N GLY A 281 -29.19 17.96 36.90
CA GLY A 281 -30.54 17.88 37.47
C GLY A 281 -30.61 17.69 38.99
N THR A 282 -29.48 17.41 39.66
CA THR A 282 -29.44 17.23 41.13
C THR A 282 -29.29 18.53 41.94
N GLY A 283 -29.27 19.69 41.26
CA GLY A 283 -29.07 21.00 41.89
C GLY A 283 -27.60 21.38 42.13
N SER A 284 -26.66 20.72 41.44
CA SER A 284 -25.23 21.00 41.52
C SER A 284 -24.87 22.40 41.04
N VAL A 285 -23.79 22.96 41.60
CA VAL A 285 -23.25 24.26 41.20
C VAL A 285 -22.05 24.05 40.28
N TYR A 286 -22.06 24.73 39.13
CA TYR A 286 -21.03 24.59 38.09
C TYR A 286 -20.21 25.87 38.00
N THR A 287 -18.90 25.76 38.23
CA THR A 287 -17.95 26.86 38.03
C THR A 287 -17.03 26.55 36.85
N TYR A 288 -16.86 27.52 35.95
CA TYR A 288 -16.08 27.35 34.72
C TYR A 288 -14.76 28.10 34.84
N TYR A 289 -13.66 27.39 34.61
CA TYR A 289 -12.31 27.94 34.63
C TYR A 289 -11.62 27.76 33.29
N GLY A 290 -10.67 28.65 33.00
CA GLY A 290 -9.78 28.51 31.85
C GLY A 290 -8.73 27.40 32.04
N PRO A 291 -8.05 26.98 30.97
CA PRO A 291 -7.08 25.87 31.01
C PRO A 291 -5.78 26.21 31.77
N LYS A 292 -5.57 27.47 32.17
CA LYS A 292 -4.39 27.96 32.90
C LYS A 292 -4.69 28.29 34.37
N GLU A 293 -5.79 27.77 34.90
CA GLU A 293 -6.19 28.00 36.29
C GLU A 293 -5.09 27.55 37.27
N LYS A 294 -4.59 28.48 38.09
CA LYS A 294 -3.47 28.23 39.01
C LYS A 294 -3.87 27.32 40.15
N ARG A 295 -5.14 27.37 40.59
CA ARG A 295 -5.66 26.55 41.68
C ARG A 295 -5.46 25.05 41.45
N PHE A 296 -5.58 24.60 40.20
CA PHE A 296 -5.50 23.19 39.83
C PHE A 296 -4.17 22.84 39.14
N LYS A 297 -3.16 23.71 39.25
CA LYS A 297 -1.89 23.54 38.54
C LYS A 297 -1.21 22.21 38.83
N ASN A 298 -1.26 21.72 40.08
CA ASN A 298 -0.66 20.44 40.44
C ASN A 298 -1.30 19.28 39.65
N LEU A 299 -2.64 19.16 39.67
CA LEU A 299 -3.36 18.19 38.86
C LEU A 299 -3.09 18.39 37.36
N THR A 300 -3.19 19.63 36.86
CA THR A 300 -2.97 19.91 35.43
C THR A 300 -1.58 19.47 34.96
N ASP A 301 -0.54 19.74 35.74
CA ASP A 301 0.82 19.34 35.39
C ASP A 301 0.98 17.81 35.45
N ASN A 302 0.56 17.16 36.53
CA ASN A 302 0.62 15.70 36.67
C ASN A 302 -0.16 15.00 35.54
N PHE A 303 -1.36 15.48 35.24
CA PHE A 303 -2.18 14.89 34.20
C PHE A 303 -1.62 15.14 32.81
N THR A 304 -1.47 16.40 32.39
CA THR A 304 -1.20 16.73 30.99
C THR A 304 0.24 16.48 30.56
N LYS A 305 1.20 16.51 31.50
CA LYS A 305 2.62 16.31 31.18
C LYS A 305 3.10 14.89 31.48
N GLU A 306 2.64 14.29 32.57
CA GLU A 306 3.15 12.99 33.01
C GLU A 306 2.27 11.83 32.55
N ASP A 307 0.96 11.89 32.78
CA ASP A 307 0.08 10.72 32.61
C ASP A 307 -0.56 10.66 31.22
N LEU A 308 -0.97 11.80 30.66
CA LEU A 308 -1.70 11.87 29.39
C LEU A 308 -1.03 11.12 28.22
N PRO A 309 0.30 11.21 28.01
CA PRO A 309 0.98 10.44 26.96
C PRO A 309 0.96 8.92 27.19
N LYS A 310 0.72 8.46 28.42
CA LYS A 310 0.77 7.05 28.83
C LYS A 310 -0.61 6.38 28.81
N ILE A 311 -1.70 7.16 28.80
CA ILE A 311 -3.08 6.63 28.86
C ILE A 311 -3.36 5.70 27.67
N MET A 312 -3.23 6.18 26.43
CA MET A 312 -3.55 5.35 25.26
C MET A 312 -2.71 4.06 25.22
N PRO A 313 -1.38 4.08 25.44
CA PRO A 313 -0.58 2.86 25.57
C PRO A 313 -1.05 1.91 26.69
N ALA A 314 -1.34 2.41 27.89
CA ALA A 314 -1.78 1.59 29.02
C ALA A 314 -3.14 0.89 28.76
N LEU A 315 -3.96 1.50 27.90
CA LEU A 315 -5.24 0.93 27.48
C LEU A 315 -5.13 -0.03 26.29
N GLY A 316 -3.92 -0.28 25.77
CA GLY A 316 -3.70 -1.11 24.58
C GLY A 316 -4.03 -0.39 23.26
N LEU A 317 -4.12 0.94 23.29
CA LEU A 317 -4.53 1.81 22.17
C LEU A 317 -3.37 2.69 21.64
N GLY A 318 -2.11 2.27 21.80
CA GLY A 318 -0.95 3.09 21.45
C GLY A 318 -0.87 3.55 19.97
N GLU A 319 -1.53 2.83 19.07
CA GLU A 319 -1.61 3.16 17.64
C GLU A 319 -2.82 4.04 17.28
N GLU A 320 -3.78 4.21 18.19
CA GLU A 320 -4.93 5.08 17.98
C GLU A 320 -4.63 6.50 18.47
N PRO A 321 -5.05 7.55 17.73
CA PRO A 321 -4.97 8.90 18.24
C PRO A 321 -5.94 9.07 19.42
N ILE A 322 -5.55 9.91 20.38
CA ILE A 322 -6.46 10.36 21.44
C ILE A 322 -7.70 11.06 20.82
N PRO A 323 -8.91 10.91 21.40
CA PRO A 323 -10.13 11.47 20.82
C PRO A 323 -10.06 12.97 20.53
N LEU A 324 -10.76 13.41 19.48
CA LEU A 324 -10.84 14.83 19.13
C LEU A 324 -11.52 15.67 20.22
N TRP A 325 -12.56 15.14 20.87
CA TRP A 325 -13.26 15.78 21.98
C TRP A 325 -13.61 14.73 23.03
N TRP A 326 -13.13 14.94 24.25
CA TRP A 326 -13.33 14.02 25.37
C TRP A 326 -13.15 14.75 26.69
N THR A 327 -13.54 14.11 27.78
CA THR A 327 -13.33 14.65 29.13
C THR A 327 -12.77 13.62 30.08
N SER A 328 -12.11 14.10 31.13
CA SER A 328 -11.69 13.33 32.28
C SER A 328 -12.19 14.00 33.55
N ASP A 329 -12.81 13.24 34.42
CA ASP A 329 -13.48 13.75 35.62
C ASP A 329 -12.68 13.31 36.86
N PHE A 330 -12.19 14.28 37.63
CA PHE A 330 -11.26 14.07 38.74
C PHE A 330 -11.89 14.33 40.10
N ILE A 331 -11.48 13.54 41.09
CA ILE A 331 -11.90 13.61 42.47
C ILE A 331 -10.67 13.80 43.35
N ASN A 332 -10.75 14.68 44.34
CA ASN A 332 -9.66 14.86 45.29
C ASN A 332 -9.64 13.70 46.28
N SER A 333 -8.51 13.01 46.36
CA SER A 333 -8.32 11.84 47.21
C SER A 333 -7.44 12.12 48.44
N SER A 334 -6.89 13.33 48.55
CA SER A 334 -6.07 13.72 49.69
C SER A 334 -6.91 13.92 50.95
N PRO A 335 -6.30 13.81 52.15
CA PRO A 335 -6.94 14.24 53.38
C PRO A 335 -7.43 15.70 53.33
N GLU A 336 -8.47 16.01 54.10
CA GLU A 336 -8.93 17.39 54.29
C GLU A 336 -7.78 18.26 54.85
N GLY A 337 -7.71 19.51 54.41
CA GLY A 337 -6.65 20.44 54.80
C GLY A 337 -5.31 20.29 54.05
N THR A 338 -5.18 19.32 53.14
CA THR A 338 -3.99 19.20 52.28
C THR A 338 -3.83 20.44 51.39
N GLU A 339 -2.63 21.02 51.37
CA GLU A 339 -2.34 22.18 50.51
C GLU A 339 -2.48 21.84 49.02
N ALA A 340 -3.01 22.77 48.21
CA ALA A 340 -3.29 22.55 46.78
C ALA A 340 -2.11 22.01 45.95
N LYS A 341 -0.87 22.31 46.37
CA LYS A 341 0.35 21.82 45.71
C LYS A 341 0.65 20.34 45.99
N ASP A 342 0.11 19.80 47.08
CA ASP A 342 0.32 18.43 47.56
C ASP A 342 -0.93 17.55 47.37
N GLU A 343 -2.03 18.11 46.85
CA GLU A 343 -3.27 17.36 46.59
C GLU A 343 -3.08 16.27 45.52
N LYS A 344 -3.52 15.05 45.84
CA LYS A 344 -3.64 13.95 44.89
C LYS A 344 -5.07 13.89 44.37
N TRP A 345 -5.19 14.09 43.08
CA TRP A 345 -6.45 14.00 42.34
C TRP A 345 -6.46 12.70 41.55
N ILE A 346 -7.54 11.92 41.67
CA ILE A 346 -7.70 10.66 40.96
C ILE A 346 -8.78 10.79 39.89
N VAL A 347 -8.63 10.10 38.77
CA VAL A 347 -9.66 10.07 37.73
C VAL A 347 -10.76 9.10 38.12
N GLY A 348 -12.00 9.57 38.07
CA GLY A 348 -13.21 8.79 38.31
C GLY A 348 -13.78 8.18 37.03
N GLU A 349 -13.58 8.83 35.88
CA GLU A 349 -13.95 8.32 34.55
C GLU A 349 -13.32 9.12 33.40
N PHE A 350 -13.24 8.46 32.24
CA PHE A 350 -13.03 9.10 30.95
C PHE A 350 -14.31 9.06 30.12
N ASN A 351 -14.64 10.17 29.47
CA ASN A 351 -15.78 10.27 28.57
C ASN A 351 -15.28 10.59 27.17
N CYS A 352 -15.36 9.63 26.25
CA CYS A 352 -14.82 9.77 24.89
C CYS A 352 -15.85 9.56 23.78
N SER A 353 -17.08 9.15 24.11
CA SER A 353 -18.17 8.96 23.16
C SER A 353 -19.21 10.07 23.32
N CYS A 354 -19.49 10.79 22.22
CA CYS A 354 -20.57 11.77 22.12
C CYS A 354 -20.68 12.80 23.26
N VAL A 355 -19.54 13.20 23.85
CA VAL A 355 -19.52 14.22 24.91
C VAL A 355 -19.96 15.57 24.36
N GLY A 356 -20.80 16.26 25.13
CA GLY A 356 -21.35 17.56 24.72
C GLY A 356 -20.42 18.75 24.99
N ILE A 357 -20.39 19.71 24.07
CA ILE A 357 -19.85 21.04 24.36
C ILE A 357 -20.90 21.82 25.18
N SER A 358 -20.69 22.00 26.49
CA SER A 358 -21.68 22.61 27.39
C SER A 358 -22.13 24.02 26.96
N LYS A 359 -21.24 24.76 26.29
CA LYS A 359 -21.55 26.10 25.74
C LYS A 359 -22.56 26.09 24.60
N CYS A 360 -22.81 24.93 23.99
CA CYS A 360 -23.81 24.74 22.94
C CYS A 360 -25.18 24.29 23.48
N LEU A 361 -25.33 24.08 24.80
CA LEU A 361 -26.62 23.65 25.39
C LEU A 361 -27.82 24.55 25.04
N PRO A 362 -27.71 25.86 24.81
CA PRO A 362 -28.85 26.67 24.35
C PRO A 362 -29.41 26.26 22.97
N ALA A 363 -28.64 25.52 22.17
CA ALA A 363 -29.10 24.98 20.88
C ALA A 363 -29.84 23.64 21.01
N TYR A 364 -29.98 23.10 22.22
CA TYR A 364 -30.63 21.81 22.49
C TYR A 364 -32.15 21.97 22.62
N CYS A 365 -32.91 21.18 21.86
CA CYS A 365 -34.38 21.18 21.92
C CYS A 365 -34.88 20.60 23.24
N LYS A 366 -35.91 21.25 23.78
CA LYS A 366 -36.65 20.86 24.97
C LYS A 366 -38.13 21.19 24.75
N ASP A 367 -39.01 20.71 25.62
CA ASP A 367 -40.44 21.01 25.53
C ASP A 367 -40.72 22.52 25.54
N ASP A 368 -39.93 23.30 26.29
CA ASP A 368 -40.03 24.76 26.39
C ASP A 368 -39.26 25.52 25.29
N THR A 369 -38.31 24.85 24.61
CA THR A 369 -37.53 25.41 23.49
C THR A 369 -37.47 24.45 22.29
N PRO A 370 -38.61 24.10 21.67
CA PRO A 370 -38.68 23.03 20.67
C PRO A 370 -37.99 23.37 19.35
N ASN A 371 -37.74 24.66 19.10
CA ASN A 371 -37.09 25.16 17.89
C ASN A 371 -35.60 25.51 18.09
N ALA A 372 -35.03 25.22 19.26
CA ALA A 372 -33.66 25.55 19.60
C ALA A 372 -32.65 25.04 18.55
N CYS A 373 -31.71 25.89 18.17
CA CYS A 373 -30.76 25.66 17.10
C CYS A 373 -29.45 26.43 17.34
N TYR A 374 -28.50 26.30 16.41
CA TYR A 374 -27.17 26.89 16.53
C TYR A 374 -27.18 28.41 16.79
N THR A 375 -28.16 29.15 16.28
CA THR A 375 -28.25 30.61 16.46
C THR A 375 -28.75 31.02 17.85
N ASP A 376 -29.25 30.08 18.65
CA ASP A 376 -29.69 30.32 20.03
C ASP A 376 -28.52 30.28 21.02
N ILE A 377 -27.32 29.90 20.57
CA ILE A 377 -26.10 29.98 21.38
C ILE A 377 -25.76 31.47 21.61
N PRO A 378 -25.63 31.93 22.88
CA PRO A 378 -25.31 33.32 23.18
C PRO A 378 -23.99 33.75 22.52
N LYS A 379 -23.94 35.00 22.02
CA LYS A 379 -22.74 35.56 21.35
C LYS A 379 -21.45 35.40 22.16
N LYS A 380 -21.52 35.55 23.48
CA LYS A 380 -20.38 35.36 24.40
C LYS A 380 -19.85 33.93 24.45
N ASP A 381 -20.72 32.95 24.21
CA ASP A 381 -20.39 31.53 24.22
C ASP A 381 -19.98 31.06 22.81
N LEU A 382 -20.52 31.68 21.75
CA LEU A 382 -20.10 31.42 20.37
C LEU A 382 -18.61 31.70 20.11
N SER A 383 -18.02 32.73 20.74
CA SER A 383 -16.58 32.99 20.60
C SER A 383 -15.74 31.86 21.18
N GLU A 384 -16.14 31.31 22.32
CA GLU A 384 -15.49 30.17 22.96
C GLU A 384 -15.72 28.86 22.19
N VAL A 385 -16.95 28.63 21.73
CA VAL A 385 -17.30 27.50 20.86
C VAL A 385 -16.49 27.55 19.57
N LYS A 386 -16.32 28.73 18.96
CA LYS A 386 -15.47 28.90 17.78
C LYS A 386 -14.01 28.57 18.10
N ARG A 387 -13.47 29.04 19.23
CA ARG A 387 -12.11 28.72 19.66
C ARG A 387 -11.89 27.20 19.80
N ILE A 388 -12.85 26.50 20.40
CA ILE A 388 -12.83 25.03 20.53
C ILE A 388 -12.94 24.36 19.16
N SER A 389 -13.84 24.85 18.29
CA SER A 389 -14.07 24.33 16.94
C SER A 389 -12.84 24.48 16.05
N ASP A 390 -12.21 25.66 16.05
CA ASP A 390 -10.98 25.92 15.30
C ASP A 390 -9.86 24.97 15.77
N LEU A 391 -9.76 24.72 17.08
CA LEU A 391 -8.78 23.78 17.63
C LEU A 391 -9.11 22.33 17.27
N LEU A 392 -10.39 21.93 17.26
CA LEU A 392 -10.83 20.60 16.80
C LEU A 392 -10.41 20.37 15.35
N GLY A 393 -10.70 21.33 14.47
CA GLY A 393 -10.30 21.28 13.07
C GLY A 393 -8.79 21.22 12.89
N LYS A 394 -8.05 22.03 13.65
CA LYS A 394 -6.59 22.00 13.66
C LYS A 394 -6.05 20.64 14.10
N LYS A 395 -6.52 20.09 15.23
CA LYS A 395 -6.06 18.77 15.72
C LYS A 395 -6.44 17.64 14.79
N ALA A 396 -7.65 17.66 14.22
CA ALA A 396 -8.05 16.70 13.19
C ALA A 396 -7.16 16.79 11.95
N THR A 397 -6.83 18.01 11.51
CA THR A 397 -5.89 18.22 10.41
C THR A 397 -4.50 17.74 10.78
N ASP A 398 -3.98 18.07 11.96
CA ASP A 398 -2.65 17.63 12.42
C ASP A 398 -2.57 16.10 12.48
N ILE A 399 -3.61 15.42 12.98
CA ILE A 399 -3.71 13.96 12.99
C ILE A 399 -3.76 13.43 11.56
N LEU A 400 -4.65 13.93 10.70
CA LEU A 400 -4.75 13.44 9.31
C LEU A 400 -3.52 13.76 8.49
N VAL A 401 -2.87 14.89 8.71
CA VAL A 401 -1.59 15.24 8.09
C VAL A 401 -0.50 14.35 8.66
N THR A 402 -0.51 14.01 9.94
CA THR A 402 0.47 13.08 10.54
C THR A 402 0.27 11.68 10.01
N GLU A 403 -0.96 11.18 9.95
CA GLU A 403 -1.29 9.89 9.34
C GLU A 403 -1.01 9.90 7.84
N ALA A 404 -1.38 10.97 7.13
CA ALA A 404 -1.01 11.17 5.73
C ALA A 404 0.50 11.30 5.55
N LYS A 405 1.26 11.87 6.49
CA LYS A 405 2.73 11.94 6.49
C LYS A 405 3.38 10.62 6.89
N LYS A 406 2.75 9.82 7.75
CA LYS A 406 3.16 8.42 7.95
C LYS A 406 2.98 7.65 6.65
N ARG A 407 1.92 7.97 5.87
CA ARG A 407 1.71 7.48 4.48
C ARG A 407 2.62 8.15 3.44
N SER A 408 3.03 9.41 3.66
CA SER A 408 3.73 10.28 2.69
C SER A 408 5.14 10.67 3.13
N LYS A 409 5.75 9.94 4.06
CA LYS A 409 7.20 10.01 4.29
C LYS A 409 7.86 9.71 2.94
N PRO A 410 8.87 10.49 2.53
CA PRO A 410 9.32 10.50 1.15
C PRO A 410 9.78 9.12 0.65
N ALA A 411 9.53 8.86 -0.63
CA ALA A 411 10.64 9.06 -1.56
C ALA A 411 10.47 10.46 -2.20
N GLU A 412 11.59 11.13 -2.46
CA GLU A 412 11.68 12.53 -2.94
C GLU A 412 11.03 12.80 -4.32
N ALA A 413 10.86 14.12 -4.59
CA ALA A 413 10.49 14.87 -5.80
C ALA A 413 9.82 14.19 -7.03
N GLY A 414 8.61 14.67 -7.38
CA GLY A 414 8.09 14.70 -8.77
C GLY A 414 6.77 13.96 -9.10
N GLN A 415 5.64 14.17 -8.41
CA GLN A 415 4.44 13.33 -8.62
C GLN A 415 3.15 14.10 -8.97
N PHE A 416 2.64 13.84 -10.19
CA PHE A 416 1.24 14.00 -10.61
C PHE A 416 0.40 12.91 -9.94
N PHE A 417 -0.90 13.12 -9.70
CA PHE A 417 -1.82 12.08 -9.22
C PHE A 417 -3.13 12.14 -10.01
N SER A 418 -3.68 10.99 -10.39
CA SER A 418 -4.96 10.89 -11.13
C SER A 418 -6.08 10.28 -10.27
N ASP A 419 -7.34 10.42 -10.70
CA ASP A 419 -8.50 9.77 -10.06
C ASP A 419 -8.61 8.31 -10.51
N GLY A 420 -8.09 7.39 -9.69
CA GLY A 420 -8.27 5.93 -9.83
C GLY A 420 -7.71 5.28 -11.12
N PRO A 421 -7.94 3.96 -11.32
CA PRO A 421 -7.54 3.22 -12.52
C PRO A 421 -8.31 3.65 -13.80
N VAL A 422 -7.94 3.10 -14.96
CA VAL A 422 -8.68 3.23 -16.23
C VAL A 422 -9.84 2.23 -16.27
N ASP A 423 -10.97 2.57 -16.88
CA ASP A 423 -12.03 1.57 -17.13
C ASP A 423 -11.60 0.62 -18.26
N VAL A 424 -11.43 -0.66 -17.91
CA VAL A 424 -11.04 -1.74 -18.83
C VAL A 424 -12.16 -2.77 -19.00
N SER A 425 -13.35 -2.53 -18.45
CA SER A 425 -14.47 -3.48 -18.43
C SER A 425 -14.94 -3.89 -19.82
N SER A 426 -14.69 -3.05 -20.82
CA SER A 426 -14.99 -3.39 -22.20
C SER A 426 -14.10 -4.53 -22.70
N LEU A 427 -12.84 -4.65 -22.28
CA LEU A 427 -11.91 -5.65 -22.83
C LEU A 427 -12.22 -7.07 -22.35
N THR A 428 -12.09 -8.05 -23.25
CA THR A 428 -12.23 -9.46 -22.88
C THR A 428 -11.08 -9.91 -21.97
N LYS A 429 -11.42 -10.42 -20.79
CA LYS A 429 -10.47 -11.06 -19.87
C LYS A 429 -10.45 -12.57 -20.11
N VAL A 430 -9.34 -13.08 -20.61
CA VAL A 430 -9.15 -14.52 -20.95
C VAL A 430 -8.48 -15.32 -19.84
N VAL A 431 -7.87 -14.63 -18.87
CA VAL A 431 -7.24 -15.21 -17.68
C VAL A 431 -8.28 -15.46 -16.58
N LYS A 432 -8.06 -16.48 -15.74
CA LYS A 432 -9.03 -16.95 -14.74
C LYS A 432 -9.18 -16.00 -13.55
N ASP A 433 -8.06 -15.47 -13.05
CA ASP A 433 -7.98 -14.60 -11.89
C ASP A 433 -6.68 -13.78 -11.93
N ASP A 434 -6.52 -12.86 -10.98
CA ASP A 434 -5.28 -12.10 -10.77
C ASP A 434 -4.63 -12.48 -9.43
N LEU A 435 -4.61 -13.77 -9.08
CA LEU A 435 -4.04 -14.26 -7.83
C LEU A 435 -2.60 -13.74 -7.64
N GLY A 436 -2.39 -13.03 -6.54
CA GLY A 436 -1.10 -12.42 -6.20
C GLY A 436 -0.97 -10.95 -6.55
N LEU A 437 -1.94 -10.33 -7.25
CA LEU A 437 -1.97 -8.90 -7.54
C LEU A 437 -2.34 -8.07 -6.30
N LEU A 438 -1.62 -6.99 -6.07
CA LEU A 438 -1.91 -6.03 -5.00
C LEU A 438 -3.10 -5.11 -5.35
N PRO A 439 -3.80 -4.53 -4.35
CA PRO A 439 -4.82 -3.52 -4.59
C PRO A 439 -4.26 -2.28 -5.30
N GLN A 440 -5.05 -1.69 -6.19
CA GLN A 440 -4.66 -0.47 -6.92
C GLN A 440 -4.68 0.76 -6.00
N PRO A 441 -3.74 1.72 -6.12
CA PRO A 441 -3.81 2.97 -5.38
C PRO A 441 -5.06 3.78 -5.76
N ARG A 442 -5.72 4.41 -4.79
CA ARG A 442 -6.89 5.29 -5.04
C ARG A 442 -6.53 6.53 -5.86
N LYS A 443 -5.31 7.04 -5.70
CA LYS A 443 -4.76 8.17 -6.42
C LYS A 443 -3.40 7.78 -7.02
N PRO A 444 -3.39 7.01 -8.12
CA PRO A 444 -2.14 6.56 -8.69
C PRO A 444 -1.42 7.74 -9.32
N ARG A 445 -0.09 7.75 -9.18
CA ARG A 445 0.77 8.79 -9.76
C ARG A 445 0.70 8.81 -11.29
N PHE A 446 0.69 7.61 -11.84
CA PHE A 446 0.52 7.31 -13.26
C PHE A 446 -0.37 6.07 -13.36
N LYS A 447 -1.23 6.03 -14.36
CA LYS A 447 -2.04 4.88 -14.73
C LYS A 447 -1.27 4.02 -15.71
N THR A 448 -0.96 2.77 -15.34
CA THR A 448 -0.25 1.86 -16.25
C THR A 448 -1.04 0.58 -16.50
N ALA A 449 -0.76 -0.06 -17.64
CA ALA A 449 -1.23 -1.40 -17.94
C ALA A 449 -0.07 -2.35 -18.17
N LEU A 450 -0.25 -3.62 -17.79
CA LEU A 450 0.57 -4.73 -18.25
C LEU A 450 -0.25 -5.55 -19.24
N THR A 451 0.20 -5.58 -20.49
CA THR A 451 -0.48 -6.26 -21.60
C THR A 451 0.10 -7.65 -21.81
N GLY A 452 -0.69 -8.68 -21.58
CA GLY A 452 -0.35 -10.07 -21.90
C GLY A 452 -1.12 -10.61 -23.11
N ILE A 453 -0.72 -11.79 -23.57
CA ILE A 453 -1.45 -12.58 -24.57
C ILE A 453 -1.66 -14.01 -24.08
N TYR A 454 -2.79 -14.59 -24.46
CA TYR A 454 -3.16 -15.98 -24.22
C TYR A 454 -3.39 -16.67 -25.56
N VAL A 455 -2.57 -17.68 -25.89
CA VAL A 455 -2.67 -18.42 -27.15
C VAL A 455 -3.71 -19.53 -26.99
N ARG A 456 -4.94 -19.30 -27.47
CA ARG A 456 -6.09 -20.20 -27.22
C ARG A 456 -5.94 -21.59 -27.82
N SER A 457 -5.13 -21.72 -28.87
CA SER A 457 -4.79 -23.00 -29.50
C SER A 457 -3.79 -23.82 -28.68
N GLN A 458 -3.12 -23.24 -27.67
CA GLN A 458 -2.11 -23.90 -26.86
C GLN A 458 -2.64 -24.25 -25.47
N PRO A 459 -2.27 -25.41 -24.91
CA PRO A 459 -2.59 -25.76 -23.52
C PRO A 459 -2.17 -24.64 -22.55
N GLY A 460 -3.10 -24.24 -21.67
CA GLY A 460 -2.84 -23.19 -20.66
C GLY A 460 -2.59 -21.79 -21.22
N GLY A 461 -2.73 -21.56 -22.54
CA GLY A 461 -2.47 -20.26 -23.17
C GLY A 461 -1.02 -20.00 -23.56
N GLY A 462 -0.17 -21.02 -23.45
CA GLY A 462 1.26 -20.98 -23.79
C GLY A 462 2.17 -21.57 -22.71
N THR A 463 3.42 -21.88 -23.09
CA THR A 463 4.43 -22.52 -22.22
C THR A 463 5.03 -21.60 -21.15
N ASP A 464 4.69 -20.31 -21.19
CA ASP A 464 5.17 -19.25 -20.31
C ASP A 464 4.14 -18.83 -19.25
N LYS A 465 3.12 -19.65 -19.01
CA LYS A 465 1.93 -19.28 -18.23
C LYS A 465 1.89 -19.95 -16.86
N SER A 466 1.32 -19.24 -15.89
CA SER A 466 0.77 -19.83 -14.67
C SER A 466 -0.60 -20.45 -14.95
N PHE A 467 -1.11 -21.23 -14.01
CA PHE A 467 -2.40 -21.93 -14.14
C PHE A 467 -3.60 -21.00 -14.42
N ASN A 468 -3.53 -19.74 -13.98
CA ASN A 468 -4.56 -18.73 -14.25
C ASN A 468 -4.45 -18.07 -15.63
N GLY A 469 -3.43 -18.40 -16.42
CA GLY A 469 -3.24 -17.90 -17.79
C GLY A 469 -2.43 -16.61 -17.89
N HIS A 470 -2.02 -16.01 -16.77
CA HIS A 470 -1.01 -14.93 -16.78
C HIS A 470 0.36 -15.50 -17.05
N ARG A 471 1.28 -14.67 -17.59
CA ARG A 471 2.70 -15.02 -17.55
C ARG A 471 3.16 -15.20 -16.11
N TYR A 472 4.00 -16.19 -15.86
CA TYR A 472 4.42 -16.58 -14.50
C TYR A 472 5.10 -15.49 -13.68
N ASP A 473 5.60 -14.43 -14.33
CA ASP A 473 6.25 -13.28 -13.69
C ASP A 473 5.44 -11.97 -13.77
N SER A 474 4.23 -11.97 -14.34
CA SER A 474 3.41 -10.75 -14.51
C SER A 474 3.12 -10.05 -13.18
N MET A 475 2.83 -10.83 -12.13
CA MET A 475 2.55 -10.30 -10.79
C MET A 475 3.75 -9.57 -10.20
N ALA A 476 4.98 -10.01 -10.49
CA ALA A 476 6.19 -9.34 -10.01
C ALA A 476 6.32 -7.92 -10.60
N PHE A 477 6.02 -7.77 -11.90
CA PHE A 477 5.99 -6.47 -12.57
C PHE A 477 4.87 -5.59 -12.01
N ALA A 478 3.63 -6.07 -12.04
CA ALA A 478 2.47 -5.28 -11.67
C ALA A 478 2.52 -4.82 -10.20
N ASN A 479 2.91 -5.71 -9.28
CA ASN A 479 3.08 -5.36 -7.88
C ASN A 479 4.22 -4.36 -7.67
N GLY A 480 5.30 -4.46 -8.46
CA GLY A 480 6.37 -3.48 -8.47
C GLY A 480 5.90 -2.06 -8.80
N ILE A 481 5.11 -1.95 -9.88
CA ILE A 481 4.48 -0.70 -10.31
C ILE A 481 3.52 -0.16 -9.25
N ILE A 482 2.67 -1.01 -8.67
CA ILE A 482 1.70 -0.64 -7.62
C ILE A 482 2.40 -0.11 -6.37
N GLN A 483 3.45 -0.79 -5.91
CA GLN A 483 4.25 -0.37 -4.76
C GLN A 483 4.97 0.96 -4.99
N ALA A 484 5.27 1.32 -6.23
CA ALA A 484 5.84 2.62 -6.57
C ALA A 484 4.79 3.76 -6.58
N GLY A 485 3.53 3.47 -6.24
CA GLY A 485 2.45 4.45 -6.15
C GLY A 485 1.73 4.72 -7.47
N MET A 486 1.90 3.85 -8.48
CA MET A 486 1.16 3.89 -9.75
C MET A 486 0.04 2.83 -9.75
N SER A 487 -0.93 2.92 -10.66
CA SER A 487 -1.82 1.77 -10.91
C SER A 487 -1.20 0.88 -11.97
N CYS A 488 -1.45 -0.43 -11.89
CA CYS A 488 -1.06 -1.41 -12.89
C CYS A 488 -2.21 -2.38 -13.14
N GLN A 489 -2.91 -2.21 -14.25
CA GLN A 489 -4.00 -3.10 -14.65
C GLN A 489 -3.49 -4.17 -15.60
N LEU A 490 -3.77 -5.43 -15.28
CA LEU A 490 -3.45 -6.56 -16.16
C LEU A 490 -4.54 -6.66 -17.24
N ILE A 491 -4.15 -6.53 -18.50
CA ILE A 491 -5.06 -6.61 -19.65
C ILE A 491 -4.55 -7.63 -20.67
N ASN A 492 -5.46 -8.26 -21.41
CA ASN A 492 -5.11 -9.21 -22.44
C ASN A 492 -5.37 -8.62 -23.82
N TYR A 493 -4.42 -8.81 -24.74
CA TYR A 493 -4.65 -8.52 -26.15
C TYR A 493 -5.36 -9.70 -26.80
N VAL A 494 -6.62 -9.50 -27.20
CA VAL A 494 -7.42 -10.43 -28.00
C VAL A 494 -7.51 -9.87 -29.41
N HIS A 495 -6.93 -10.55 -30.40
CA HIS A 495 -6.73 -9.95 -31.72
C HIS A 495 -8.04 -9.61 -32.46
N GLN A 496 -9.16 -10.29 -32.14
CA GLN A 496 -10.49 -9.94 -32.65
C GLN A 496 -11.00 -8.59 -32.10
N GLU A 497 -10.46 -8.11 -30.98
CA GLU A 497 -10.83 -6.85 -30.32
C GLU A 497 -9.79 -5.74 -30.56
N HIS A 498 -8.97 -5.83 -31.61
CA HIS A 498 -7.84 -4.91 -31.83
C HIS A 498 -8.18 -3.42 -31.64
N ASP A 499 -9.19 -2.92 -32.35
CA ASP A 499 -9.51 -1.49 -32.34
C ASP A 499 -9.99 -1.05 -30.94
N LYS A 500 -10.86 -1.88 -30.33
CA LYS A 500 -11.36 -1.72 -28.96
C LYS A 500 -10.23 -1.74 -27.91
N PHE A 501 -9.24 -2.61 -28.08
CA PHE A 501 -8.07 -2.68 -27.23
C PHE A 501 -7.28 -1.38 -27.25
N PHE A 502 -6.98 -0.84 -28.43
CA PHE A 502 -6.24 0.42 -28.56
C PHE A 502 -7.04 1.64 -28.14
N ASP A 503 -8.38 1.58 -28.23
CA ASP A 503 -9.27 2.60 -27.68
C ASP A 503 -9.25 2.70 -26.15
N VAL A 504 -9.01 1.58 -25.46
CA VAL A 504 -8.83 1.56 -24.00
C VAL A 504 -7.39 1.94 -23.63
N VAL A 505 -6.41 1.36 -24.32
CA VAL A 505 -4.98 1.53 -24.03
C VAL A 505 -4.52 2.99 -24.10
N LYS A 506 -5.13 3.81 -24.96
CA LYS A 506 -4.80 5.24 -25.09
C LYS A 506 -5.10 6.09 -23.83
N ASN A 507 -5.77 5.54 -22.83
CA ASN A 507 -6.12 6.23 -21.58
C ASN A 507 -5.14 5.96 -20.43
N PHE A 508 -4.10 5.16 -20.67
CA PHE A 508 -3.01 4.95 -19.72
C PHE A 508 -1.84 5.89 -19.99
N ASP A 509 -1.03 6.15 -18.98
CA ASP A 509 0.24 6.88 -19.08
C ASP A 509 1.38 5.98 -19.58
N ALA A 510 1.29 4.67 -19.32
CA ALA A 510 2.29 3.71 -19.78
C ALA A 510 1.78 2.28 -19.95
N ILE A 511 2.38 1.54 -20.89
CA ILE A 511 2.06 0.16 -21.22
C ILE A 511 3.31 -0.73 -21.12
N ILE A 512 3.23 -1.79 -20.32
CA ILE A 512 4.26 -2.83 -20.22
C ILE A 512 3.81 -4.01 -21.07
N VAL A 513 4.53 -4.28 -22.16
CA VAL A 513 4.21 -5.37 -23.10
C VAL A 513 4.86 -6.66 -22.62
N ARG A 514 4.03 -7.66 -22.35
CA ARG A 514 4.40 -9.02 -21.94
C ARG A 514 3.81 -10.07 -22.91
N CYS A 515 3.75 -9.72 -24.19
CA CYS A 515 3.37 -10.59 -25.29
C CYS A 515 4.63 -11.09 -26.01
N ASN A 516 4.96 -12.39 -25.92
CA ASN A 516 6.14 -12.91 -26.61
C ASN A 516 5.96 -12.72 -28.12
N PRO A 517 7.02 -12.32 -28.86
CA PRO A 517 6.98 -12.30 -30.32
C PRO A 517 6.50 -13.65 -30.87
N GLY A 518 5.59 -13.62 -31.84
CA GLY A 518 5.01 -14.80 -32.46
C GLY A 518 3.78 -15.36 -31.75
N GLN A 519 3.54 -15.07 -30.46
CA GLN A 519 2.32 -15.54 -29.77
C GLN A 519 1.06 -14.92 -30.37
N ILE A 520 1.13 -13.68 -30.86
CA ILE A 520 0.00 -13.04 -31.55
C ILE A 520 -0.37 -13.82 -32.80
N LYS A 521 0.63 -14.19 -33.62
CA LYS A 521 0.44 -15.00 -34.81
C LYS A 521 -0.06 -16.41 -34.48
N ALA A 522 0.47 -17.03 -33.42
CA ALA A 522 0.07 -18.36 -32.97
C ALA A 522 -1.40 -18.42 -32.50
N ASP A 523 -1.93 -17.31 -31.97
CA ASP A 523 -3.35 -17.18 -31.60
C ASP A 523 -4.25 -16.81 -32.81
N GLY A 524 -3.68 -16.58 -33.99
CA GLY A 524 -4.41 -16.22 -35.22
C GLY A 524 -4.47 -14.71 -35.51
N GLY A 525 -3.73 -13.88 -34.77
CA GLY A 525 -3.62 -12.45 -34.97
C GLY A 525 -2.47 -12.02 -35.89
N ASP A 526 -2.37 -10.72 -36.12
CA ASP A 526 -1.29 -10.08 -36.88
C ASP A 526 -0.34 -9.31 -35.93
N GLN A 527 0.92 -9.75 -35.88
CA GLN A 527 1.97 -9.12 -35.05
C GLN A 527 2.28 -7.69 -35.50
N GLY A 528 2.41 -7.47 -36.81
CA GLY A 528 2.69 -6.15 -37.37
C GLY A 528 1.56 -5.16 -37.10
N LYS A 529 0.30 -5.63 -37.14
CA LYS A 529 -0.86 -4.82 -36.74
C LYS A 529 -0.75 -4.35 -35.28
N PHE A 530 -0.42 -5.26 -34.35
CA PHE A 530 -0.23 -4.91 -32.94
C PHE A 530 0.94 -3.95 -32.71
N ASP A 531 2.09 -4.22 -33.32
CA ASP A 531 3.28 -3.38 -33.20
C ASP A 531 3.03 -1.97 -33.74
N ASN A 532 2.32 -1.84 -34.87
CA ASN A 532 1.91 -0.55 -35.42
C ASN A 532 0.94 0.20 -34.49
N GLY A 533 0.02 -0.51 -33.84
CA GLY A 533 -0.84 0.08 -32.81
C GLY A 533 -0.03 0.61 -31.61
N MET A 534 0.94 -0.16 -31.12
CA MET A 534 1.81 0.27 -30.01
C MET A 534 2.72 1.44 -30.40
N ARG A 535 3.22 1.50 -31.64
CA ARG A 535 3.92 2.69 -32.18
C ARG A 535 3.00 3.92 -32.19
N ALA A 536 1.73 3.75 -32.59
CA ALA A 536 0.76 4.84 -32.56
C ALA A 536 0.46 5.33 -31.14
N ILE A 537 0.42 4.43 -30.16
CA ILE A 537 0.33 4.79 -28.72
C ILE A 537 1.57 5.56 -28.28
N ARG A 538 2.77 5.07 -28.61
CA ARG A 538 4.03 5.75 -28.30
C ARG A 538 4.09 7.18 -28.87
N LYS A 539 3.65 7.34 -30.12
CA LYS A 539 3.57 8.65 -30.81
C LYS A 539 2.62 9.64 -30.12
N LYS A 540 1.64 9.17 -29.34
CA LYS A 540 0.74 10.02 -28.53
C LYS A 540 1.36 10.48 -27.20
N GLY A 541 2.63 10.14 -26.94
CA GLY A 541 3.33 10.49 -25.70
C GLY A 541 3.18 9.46 -24.57
N ILE A 542 2.39 8.41 -24.79
CA ILE A 542 2.22 7.31 -23.83
C ILE A 542 3.46 6.42 -23.88
N GLN A 543 4.05 6.10 -22.73
CA GLN A 543 5.25 5.27 -22.71
C GLN A 543 4.91 3.80 -22.99
N VAL A 544 5.73 3.12 -23.79
CA VAL A 544 5.60 1.67 -24.05
C VAL A 544 6.91 0.98 -23.68
N TRP A 545 6.85 -0.13 -22.94
CA TRP A 545 8.04 -0.88 -22.51
C TRP A 545 7.94 -2.38 -22.81
N PRO A 546 8.93 -2.93 -23.53
CA PRO A 546 9.73 -2.21 -24.54
C PRO A 546 8.81 -1.66 -25.64
N ALA A 547 9.19 -0.54 -26.27
CA ALA A 547 8.53 -0.10 -27.49
C ALA A 547 8.81 -1.10 -28.64
N PRO A 548 7.93 -1.22 -29.65
CA PRO A 548 8.15 -2.10 -30.80
C PRO A 548 9.51 -1.91 -31.47
N ASP A 549 9.96 -0.66 -31.61
CA ASP A 549 11.26 -0.34 -32.23
C ASP A 549 12.43 -0.81 -31.35
N VAL A 550 12.31 -0.74 -30.03
CA VAL A 550 13.32 -1.31 -29.12
C VAL A 550 13.38 -2.83 -29.27
N MET A 551 12.23 -3.51 -29.32
CA MET A 551 12.20 -4.96 -29.60
C MET A 551 12.77 -5.28 -30.99
N GLU A 552 12.57 -4.38 -31.94
CA GLU A 552 12.99 -4.57 -33.32
C GLU A 552 14.48 -4.42 -33.53
N PHE A 553 15.08 -3.35 -33.00
CA PHE A 553 16.49 -3.06 -33.21
C PHE A 553 17.40 -3.66 -32.14
N MET A 554 17.02 -3.59 -30.86
CA MET A 554 17.85 -4.14 -29.76
C MET A 554 17.77 -5.66 -29.68
N GLY A 555 16.59 -6.24 -29.94
CA GLY A 555 16.40 -7.70 -29.92
C GLY A 555 16.87 -8.42 -31.19
N ALA A 556 17.20 -7.68 -32.25
CA ALA A 556 17.75 -8.22 -33.49
C ALA A 556 19.26 -8.49 -33.38
N LYS A 557 19.76 -9.46 -34.15
CA LYS A 557 21.21 -9.71 -34.20
C LYS A 557 21.98 -8.58 -34.89
N ASP A 558 21.32 -7.75 -35.70
CA ASP A 558 21.91 -6.51 -36.23
C ASP A 558 22.52 -5.63 -35.14
N ALA A 559 21.96 -5.65 -33.92
CA ALA A 559 22.48 -4.91 -32.79
C ALA A 559 23.98 -5.17 -32.56
N LEU A 560 24.44 -6.40 -32.79
CA LEU A 560 25.85 -6.80 -32.61
C LEU A 560 26.78 -6.09 -33.59
N CYS A 561 26.33 -5.87 -34.82
CA CYS A 561 27.05 -5.10 -35.83
C CYS A 561 27.12 -3.62 -35.44
N LYS A 562 26.02 -3.08 -34.89
CA LYS A 562 25.93 -1.67 -34.48
C LYS A 562 26.78 -1.32 -33.26
N ILE A 563 26.98 -2.28 -32.35
CA ILE A 563 27.84 -2.10 -31.16
C ILE A 563 29.27 -2.59 -31.37
N ALA A 564 29.66 -3.00 -32.58
CA ALA A 564 30.92 -3.72 -32.83
C ALA A 564 32.18 -3.00 -32.33
N THR A 565 32.15 -1.67 -32.28
CA THR A 565 33.27 -0.82 -31.83
C THR A 565 33.19 -0.41 -30.35
N LEU A 566 32.16 -0.85 -29.60
CA LEU A 566 32.12 -0.70 -28.15
C LEU A 566 33.07 -1.69 -27.47
N ASN A 567 33.39 -1.52 -26.17
CA ASN A 567 34.32 -2.46 -25.52
C ASN A 567 33.73 -3.87 -25.44
N ILE A 568 32.40 -3.94 -25.30
CA ILE A 568 31.58 -5.15 -25.35
C ILE A 568 31.26 -5.63 -26.78
N GLY A 569 31.80 -4.94 -27.78
CA GLY A 569 31.66 -5.24 -29.20
C GLY A 569 32.78 -6.11 -29.74
N LEU A 570 32.54 -6.62 -30.95
CA LEU A 570 33.45 -7.47 -31.69
C LEU A 570 33.63 -6.88 -33.10
N GLU A 571 34.76 -6.20 -33.34
CA GLU A 571 34.97 -5.38 -34.55
C GLU A 571 34.84 -6.14 -35.87
N ASP A 572 35.14 -7.45 -35.88
CA ASP A 572 35.00 -8.30 -37.06
C ASP A 572 33.62 -8.97 -37.17
N THR A 573 32.59 -8.28 -36.67
CA THR A 573 31.17 -8.62 -36.83
C THR A 573 30.62 -7.95 -38.08
N LEU A 574 30.17 -8.75 -39.05
CA LEU A 574 29.66 -8.27 -40.34
C LEU A 574 28.17 -8.53 -40.47
N ALA A 575 27.48 -7.66 -41.21
CA ALA A 575 26.08 -7.83 -41.60
C ALA A 575 25.96 -8.01 -43.11
N TYR A 576 25.14 -8.96 -43.52
CA TYR A 576 24.83 -9.21 -44.93
C TYR A 576 23.33 -9.13 -45.17
N TYR A 577 22.94 -8.38 -46.21
CA TYR A 577 21.55 -8.22 -46.65
C TYR A 577 21.34 -8.68 -48.10
N ASP A 578 22.43 -8.95 -48.83
CA ASP A 578 22.43 -9.38 -50.21
C ASP A 578 23.11 -10.76 -50.32
N PRO A 579 22.51 -11.72 -51.05
CA PRO A 579 23.07 -13.06 -51.21
C PRO A 579 24.48 -13.10 -51.82
N THR A 580 24.78 -12.23 -52.79
CA THR A 580 26.07 -12.20 -53.48
C THR A 580 27.16 -11.65 -52.56
N VAL A 581 26.83 -10.57 -51.82
CA VAL A 581 27.74 -9.98 -50.84
C VAL A 581 27.99 -10.95 -49.68
N PHE A 582 26.96 -11.66 -49.22
CA PHE A 582 27.09 -12.73 -48.23
C PHE A 582 28.05 -13.82 -48.73
N ALA A 583 27.81 -14.39 -49.91
CA ALA A 583 28.64 -15.47 -50.44
C ALA A 583 30.12 -15.07 -50.55
N ALA A 584 30.39 -13.89 -51.11
CA ALA A 584 31.76 -13.39 -51.26
C ALA A 584 32.42 -13.05 -49.91
N GLY A 585 31.67 -12.47 -48.98
CA GLY A 585 32.14 -12.10 -47.65
C GLY A 585 32.42 -13.31 -46.77
N PHE A 586 31.47 -14.24 -46.71
CA PHE A 586 31.57 -15.47 -45.93
C PHE A 586 32.76 -16.34 -46.37
N LYS A 587 32.98 -16.49 -47.68
CA LYS A 587 34.15 -17.21 -48.20
C LYS A 587 35.48 -16.62 -47.71
N LYS A 588 35.57 -15.30 -47.55
CA LYS A 588 36.77 -14.62 -47.03
C LYS A 588 36.93 -14.76 -45.52
N THR A 589 35.84 -14.60 -44.76
CA THR A 589 35.88 -14.71 -43.30
C THR A 589 36.13 -16.15 -42.85
N MET A 590 35.47 -17.12 -43.49
CA MET A 590 35.61 -18.55 -43.20
C MET A 590 37.02 -19.06 -43.53
N ALA A 591 37.62 -18.56 -44.61
CA ALA A 591 39.01 -18.86 -44.97
C ALA A 591 40.03 -18.34 -43.96
N PHE A 592 39.68 -17.36 -43.14
CA PHE A 592 40.58 -16.72 -42.19
C PHE A 592 40.53 -17.34 -40.78
N GLN A 593 39.35 -17.71 -40.30
CA GLN A 593 39.19 -18.32 -38.97
C GLN A 593 37.77 -18.90 -38.77
N PRO A 594 37.55 -19.77 -37.76
CA PRO A 594 36.22 -20.24 -37.38
C PRO A 594 35.18 -19.12 -37.19
N ARG A 595 33.95 -19.33 -37.68
CA ARG A 595 32.88 -18.31 -37.72
C ARG A 595 31.62 -18.76 -36.99
N VAL A 596 30.77 -17.79 -36.67
CA VAL A 596 29.41 -17.97 -36.18
C VAL A 596 28.47 -17.16 -37.06
N ILE A 597 27.58 -17.85 -37.78
CA ILE A 597 26.56 -17.23 -38.62
C ILE A 597 25.25 -17.21 -37.85
N LYS A 598 24.58 -16.05 -37.82
CA LYS A 598 23.33 -15.87 -37.07
C LYS A 598 22.27 -15.26 -37.98
N GLN A 599 21.09 -15.85 -38.01
CA GLN A 599 19.91 -15.18 -38.55
C GLN A 599 19.53 -13.96 -37.70
N ASN A 600 18.91 -12.97 -38.32
CA ASN A 600 18.58 -11.71 -37.66
C ASN A 600 17.56 -11.86 -36.52
N ARG A 601 16.52 -12.67 -36.75
CA ARG A 601 15.44 -12.93 -35.79
C ARG A 601 15.35 -14.42 -35.51
N GLY A 602 15.39 -14.78 -34.24
CA GLY A 602 15.32 -16.16 -33.79
C GLY A 602 15.47 -16.22 -32.29
N SER A 603 15.07 -17.34 -31.69
CA SER A 603 15.20 -17.57 -30.25
C SER A 603 15.75 -18.97 -29.99
N SER A 604 16.29 -19.20 -28.80
CA SER A 604 16.74 -20.54 -28.36
C SER A 604 17.74 -21.21 -29.32
N GLY A 605 18.68 -20.43 -29.89
CA GLY A 605 19.73 -20.97 -30.76
C GLY A 605 19.32 -21.24 -32.21
N GLU A 606 18.05 -21.03 -32.58
CA GLU A 606 17.56 -21.22 -33.95
C GLU A 606 18.34 -20.36 -34.96
N GLY A 607 18.85 -20.99 -36.02
CA GLY A 607 19.59 -20.30 -37.09
C GLY A 607 20.88 -19.64 -36.62
N ILE A 608 21.49 -20.16 -35.55
CA ILE A 608 22.84 -19.83 -35.12
C ILE A 608 23.74 -21.03 -35.42
N TRP A 609 24.69 -20.82 -36.33
CA TRP A 609 25.59 -21.85 -36.84
C TRP A 609 27.00 -21.57 -36.41
N ILE A 610 27.63 -22.51 -35.73
CA ILE A 610 29.06 -22.51 -35.42
C ILE A 610 29.76 -23.28 -36.53
N ILE A 611 30.77 -22.67 -37.15
CA ILE A 611 31.33 -23.15 -38.42
C ILE A 611 32.84 -23.20 -38.35
N LYS A 612 33.40 -24.35 -38.75
CA LYS A 612 34.85 -24.56 -38.91
C LYS A 612 35.12 -25.15 -40.28
N LEU A 613 36.27 -24.81 -40.87
CA LEU A 613 36.81 -25.57 -41.99
C LEU A 613 37.28 -26.94 -41.49
N LYS A 614 36.79 -28.01 -42.11
CA LYS A 614 37.17 -29.38 -41.73
C LYS A 614 38.66 -29.64 -41.95
N SER A 615 39.25 -29.03 -42.99
CA SER A 615 40.69 -29.09 -43.26
C SER A 615 41.54 -28.33 -42.24
N SER A 616 40.94 -27.40 -41.48
CA SER A 616 41.64 -26.40 -40.66
C SER A 616 42.66 -25.54 -41.41
N ASP A 617 42.55 -25.46 -42.74
CA ASP A 617 43.42 -24.62 -43.58
C ASP A 617 42.94 -23.16 -43.51
N TYR A 618 43.50 -22.37 -42.59
CA TYR A 618 43.17 -20.96 -42.41
C TYR A 618 44.32 -20.06 -42.88
N CYS A 619 44.02 -18.97 -43.60
CA CYS A 619 45.03 -17.98 -43.98
C CYS A 619 45.46 -17.11 -42.78
N LYS A 620 46.68 -16.57 -42.83
CA LYS A 620 47.23 -15.79 -41.71
C LYS A 620 46.71 -14.35 -41.69
N THR A 621 46.37 -13.82 -42.86
CA THR A 621 45.87 -12.44 -43.02
C THR A 621 44.47 -12.45 -43.60
N TYR A 622 43.57 -11.64 -43.04
CA TYR A 622 42.21 -11.51 -43.56
C TYR A 622 42.22 -11.06 -45.04
N GLY A 623 41.49 -11.78 -45.89
CA GLY A 623 41.38 -11.50 -47.32
C GLY A 623 42.50 -12.07 -48.20
N GLU A 624 43.51 -12.73 -47.62
CA GLU A 624 44.59 -13.40 -48.37
C GLU A 624 44.08 -14.53 -49.27
N ARG A 625 43.08 -15.28 -48.80
CA ARG A 625 42.41 -16.33 -49.57
C ARG A 625 40.89 -16.22 -49.42
N SER A 626 40.16 -16.95 -50.27
CA SER A 626 38.70 -17.13 -50.17
C SER A 626 38.40 -18.60 -50.39
N CYS A 627 37.46 -19.16 -49.63
CA CYS A 627 37.14 -20.57 -49.77
C CYS A 627 36.55 -20.90 -51.15
N GLY A 628 36.91 -22.07 -51.68
CA GLY A 628 36.20 -22.74 -52.78
C GLY A 628 34.83 -23.23 -52.34
N ASP A 629 33.90 -23.41 -53.29
CA ASP A 629 32.56 -23.93 -52.98
C ASP A 629 32.59 -25.39 -52.52
N ASP A 630 33.64 -26.14 -52.88
CA ASP A 630 33.86 -27.56 -52.57
C ASP A 630 34.57 -27.81 -51.23
N GLU A 631 35.09 -26.77 -50.58
CA GLU A 631 35.68 -26.92 -49.24
C GLU A 631 34.62 -27.33 -48.21
N VAL A 632 34.95 -28.28 -47.35
CA VAL A 632 34.00 -28.89 -46.39
C VAL A 632 34.01 -28.15 -45.05
N LEU A 633 32.82 -27.86 -44.55
CA LEU A 633 32.54 -27.24 -43.26
C LEU A 633 32.08 -28.28 -42.25
N ASP A 634 32.58 -28.16 -41.03
CA ASP A 634 32.02 -28.77 -39.81
C ASP A 634 31.08 -27.73 -39.18
N LEU A 635 29.78 -28.04 -39.20
CA LEU A 635 28.70 -27.14 -38.79
C LEU A 635 28.04 -27.66 -37.51
N MET A 636 27.70 -26.75 -36.60
CA MET A 636 26.85 -27.06 -35.44
C MET A 636 25.76 -26.01 -35.28
N GLU A 637 24.49 -26.45 -35.26
CA GLU A 637 23.36 -25.57 -34.93
C GLU A 637 23.25 -25.44 -33.40
N ALA A 638 23.24 -24.20 -32.90
CA ALA A 638 23.19 -23.94 -31.46
C ALA A 638 21.83 -24.29 -30.81
N ASN A 639 20.79 -24.53 -31.61
CA ASN A 639 19.45 -24.89 -31.15
C ASN A 639 19.45 -26.14 -30.26
N ASP A 640 20.08 -27.21 -30.75
CA ASP A 640 20.15 -28.50 -30.07
C ASP A 640 21.54 -29.16 -30.08
N ASN A 641 22.58 -28.41 -30.48
CA ASN A 641 23.95 -28.90 -30.73
C ASN A 641 24.02 -29.97 -31.83
N HIS A 642 23.07 -30.02 -32.76
CA HIS A 642 23.16 -30.89 -33.92
C HIS A 642 24.37 -30.50 -34.79
N SER A 643 25.18 -31.49 -35.14
CA SER A 643 26.33 -31.32 -36.02
C SER A 643 26.14 -32.08 -37.32
N GLU A 644 26.46 -31.42 -38.43
CA GLU A 644 26.46 -32.00 -39.77
C GLU A 644 27.57 -31.36 -40.62
N GLU A 645 27.94 -32.02 -41.73
CA GLU A 645 28.99 -31.55 -42.63
C GLU A 645 28.39 -31.16 -43.96
N HIS A 646 28.75 -29.98 -44.46
CA HIS A 646 28.35 -29.49 -45.76
C HIS A 646 29.49 -28.73 -46.42
N THR A 647 29.48 -28.67 -47.74
CA THR A 647 30.39 -27.81 -48.48
C THR A 647 30.05 -26.32 -48.28
N VAL A 648 31.01 -25.43 -48.53
CA VAL A 648 30.79 -23.98 -48.49
C VAL A 648 29.65 -23.56 -49.42
N GLY A 649 29.58 -24.14 -50.62
CA GLY A 649 28.52 -23.85 -51.58
C GLY A 649 27.13 -24.28 -51.10
N GLU A 650 27.03 -25.48 -50.51
CA GLU A 650 25.79 -26.01 -49.93
C GLU A 650 25.29 -25.14 -48.77
N PHE A 651 26.17 -24.71 -47.87
CA PHE A 651 25.80 -23.85 -46.75
C PHE A 651 25.35 -22.45 -47.20
N ILE A 652 26.01 -21.88 -48.21
CA ILE A 652 25.57 -20.60 -48.80
C ILE A 652 24.18 -20.75 -49.42
N GLU A 653 23.95 -21.80 -50.21
CA GLU A 653 22.64 -22.09 -50.80
C GLU A 653 21.57 -22.29 -49.72
N PHE A 654 21.87 -23.03 -48.65
CA PHE A 654 20.98 -23.20 -47.51
C PHE A 654 20.62 -21.87 -46.85
N CYS A 655 21.61 -21.02 -46.59
CA CYS A 655 21.40 -19.70 -46.00
C CYS A 655 20.53 -18.79 -46.87
N VAL A 656 20.65 -18.86 -48.20
CA VAL A 656 19.95 -17.98 -49.15
C VAL A 656 18.58 -18.53 -49.54
N ASN A 657 18.52 -19.80 -49.97
CA ASN A 657 17.37 -20.43 -50.61
C ASN A 657 16.76 -21.57 -49.78
N GLY A 658 17.35 -21.90 -48.63
CA GLY A 658 16.88 -22.97 -47.75
C GLY A 658 17.25 -24.34 -48.26
N ARG A 659 16.47 -25.34 -47.84
CA ARG A 659 16.64 -26.72 -48.26
C ARG A 659 16.24 -26.90 -49.72
N THR A 660 17.22 -26.94 -50.61
CA THR A 660 17.06 -27.22 -52.04
C THR A 660 17.93 -28.40 -52.45
N GLY A 661 17.75 -28.95 -53.65
CA GLY A 661 18.65 -29.99 -54.15
C GLY A 661 20.11 -29.54 -54.26
N LYS A 662 20.38 -28.23 -54.30
CA LYS A 662 21.74 -27.65 -54.34
C LYS A 662 22.34 -27.42 -52.96
N SER A 663 21.52 -27.35 -51.90
CA SER A 663 22.01 -27.21 -50.54
C SER A 663 22.43 -28.55 -49.91
N GLY A 664 22.17 -29.68 -50.57
CA GLY A 664 22.33 -31.01 -49.98
C GLY A 664 21.18 -31.38 -49.03
N GLU A 665 21.32 -32.53 -48.36
CA GLU A 665 20.34 -33.04 -47.40
C GLU A 665 20.64 -32.57 -45.98
N TRP A 666 19.73 -31.79 -45.39
CA TRP A 666 19.87 -31.21 -44.04
C TRP A 666 19.04 -31.99 -43.02
N THR A 667 19.66 -32.36 -41.89
CA THR A 667 19.01 -33.10 -40.80
C THR A 667 18.79 -32.27 -39.53
N SER A 668 19.39 -31.08 -39.46
CA SER A 668 19.11 -30.07 -38.42
C SER A 668 17.66 -29.59 -38.39
N LYS A 669 17.33 -28.77 -37.38
CA LYS A 669 16.02 -28.12 -37.27
C LYS A 669 15.92 -26.85 -38.11
N GLY A 670 17.02 -26.11 -38.25
CA GLY A 670 17.09 -24.90 -39.05
C GLY A 670 16.65 -25.13 -40.51
N VAL A 671 15.89 -24.20 -41.07
CA VAL A 671 15.33 -24.32 -42.43
C VAL A 671 16.04 -23.46 -43.48
N GLY A 672 17.01 -22.64 -43.07
CA GLY A 672 17.73 -21.71 -43.95
C GLY A 672 16.89 -20.51 -44.35
N LYS A 673 17.15 -19.92 -45.53
CA LYS A 673 16.42 -18.76 -46.10
C LYS A 673 16.49 -17.47 -45.26
N TYR A 674 17.62 -17.22 -44.63
CA TYR A 674 17.77 -16.10 -43.69
C TYR A 674 17.78 -14.71 -44.36
N LEU A 675 17.86 -14.65 -45.69
CA LEU A 675 17.78 -13.43 -46.51
C LEU A 675 16.44 -13.28 -47.27
N GLU A 676 15.48 -14.17 -47.04
CA GLU A 676 14.19 -14.16 -47.74
C GLU A 676 13.41 -12.85 -47.50
N GLY A 677 12.80 -12.32 -48.56
CA GLY A 677 12.09 -11.03 -48.53
C GLY A 677 12.99 -9.79 -48.52
N GLY A 678 14.31 -9.95 -48.40
CA GLY A 678 15.28 -8.86 -48.40
C GLY A 678 15.27 -8.02 -47.12
N LYS A 679 16.08 -6.95 -47.12
CA LYS A 679 16.31 -6.11 -45.94
C LYS A 679 15.03 -5.54 -45.32
N ASP A 680 14.08 -5.11 -46.14
CA ASP A 680 12.83 -4.49 -45.67
C ASP A 680 11.91 -5.51 -44.97
N ALA A 681 12.02 -6.79 -45.30
CA ALA A 681 11.34 -7.88 -44.59
C ALA A 681 12.12 -8.38 -43.35
N GLY A 682 13.26 -7.77 -43.04
CA GLY A 682 14.16 -8.16 -41.95
C GLY A 682 15.18 -9.24 -42.32
N GLY A 683 15.27 -9.62 -43.60
CA GLY A 683 16.24 -10.58 -44.12
C GLY A 683 17.68 -10.10 -43.92
N GLN A 684 18.43 -10.82 -43.10
CA GLN A 684 19.81 -10.49 -42.76
C GLN A 684 20.53 -11.70 -42.13
N LEU A 685 21.82 -11.78 -42.43
CA LEU A 685 22.79 -12.63 -41.74
C LEU A 685 23.84 -11.80 -41.01
N VAL A 686 24.20 -12.24 -39.81
CA VAL A 686 25.32 -11.72 -39.03
C VAL A 686 26.43 -12.74 -39.02
N ASP A 687 27.66 -12.31 -39.31
CA ASP A 687 28.87 -13.12 -39.32
C ASP A 687 29.86 -12.61 -38.27
N GLN A 688 30.15 -13.43 -37.27
CA GLN A 688 31.08 -13.12 -36.17
C GLN A 688 32.19 -14.17 -36.07
N ARG A 689 33.38 -13.80 -35.58
CA ARG A 689 34.36 -14.84 -35.23
C ARG A 689 33.85 -15.71 -34.10
N PHE A 690 34.18 -16.99 -34.18
CA PHE A 690 33.92 -17.91 -33.09
C PHE A 690 34.81 -17.60 -31.89
N CYS A 691 34.20 -17.47 -30.71
CA CYS A 691 34.91 -17.27 -29.44
C CYS A 691 35.01 -18.62 -28.70
N PRO A 692 36.18 -19.27 -28.68
CA PRO A 692 36.30 -20.66 -28.23
C PRO A 692 36.01 -20.86 -26.74
N ARG A 693 36.16 -19.81 -25.91
CA ARG A 693 35.85 -19.86 -24.47
C ARG A 693 34.35 -19.91 -24.15
N ILE A 694 33.46 -19.97 -25.15
CA ILE A 694 32.03 -20.24 -24.93
C ILE A 694 31.80 -21.57 -24.18
N VAL A 695 32.72 -22.54 -24.30
CA VAL A 695 32.69 -23.80 -23.54
C VAL A 695 32.87 -23.60 -22.03
N GLU A 696 33.43 -22.47 -21.60
CA GLU A 696 33.49 -22.07 -20.21
C GLU A 696 32.15 -21.51 -19.71
N GLY A 697 31.24 -21.18 -20.64
CA GLY A 697 29.91 -20.65 -20.42
C GLY A 697 29.77 -19.17 -20.72
N GLU A 698 28.52 -18.75 -20.94
CA GLU A 698 28.14 -17.36 -21.16
C GLU A 698 27.58 -16.74 -19.87
N LEU A 699 27.74 -15.41 -19.74
CA LEU A 699 27.19 -14.65 -18.61
C LEU A 699 25.96 -13.87 -19.06
N ARG A 700 24.79 -14.20 -18.51
CA ARG A 700 23.58 -13.41 -18.67
C ARG A 700 23.48 -12.38 -17.54
N TYR A 701 23.58 -11.11 -17.90
CA TYR A 701 23.39 -9.99 -17.00
C TYR A 701 21.91 -9.61 -16.98
N ASN A 702 21.25 -9.77 -15.84
CA ASN A 702 19.84 -9.39 -15.67
C ASN A 702 19.75 -7.92 -15.26
N MET A 703 19.06 -7.14 -16.08
CA MET A 703 19.04 -5.69 -15.97
C MET A 703 17.62 -5.19 -15.69
N VAL A 704 17.49 -4.31 -14.71
CA VAL A 704 16.30 -3.48 -14.51
C VAL A 704 16.64 -2.06 -14.94
N ALA A 705 16.15 -1.64 -16.11
CA ALA A 705 16.62 -0.45 -16.80
C ALA A 705 18.16 -0.44 -16.90
N ASP A 706 18.82 0.54 -16.30
CA ASP A 706 20.28 0.72 -16.27
C ASP A 706 20.97 -0.04 -15.11
N THR A 707 20.24 -0.84 -14.32
CA THR A 707 20.74 -1.41 -13.07
C THR A 707 20.85 -2.93 -13.14
N LEU A 708 22.06 -3.46 -12.93
CA LEU A 708 22.31 -4.90 -12.80
C LEU A 708 21.70 -5.44 -11.50
N VAL A 709 20.89 -6.48 -11.59
CA VAL A 709 20.26 -7.13 -10.43
C VAL A 709 20.75 -8.54 -10.15
N GLY A 710 21.37 -9.19 -11.14
CA GLY A 710 21.93 -10.54 -10.96
C GLY A 710 22.63 -11.01 -12.23
N ILE A 711 23.55 -11.97 -12.05
CA ILE A 711 24.32 -12.57 -13.14
C ILE A 711 24.02 -14.06 -13.15
N ILE A 712 23.75 -14.63 -14.32
CA ILE A 712 23.57 -16.07 -14.51
C ILE A 712 24.70 -16.55 -15.39
N HIS A 713 25.56 -17.43 -14.88
CA HIS A 713 26.55 -18.13 -15.68
C HIS A 713 25.94 -19.41 -16.21
N LYS A 714 25.77 -19.48 -17.53
CA LYS A 714 25.21 -20.65 -18.23
C LYS A 714 26.35 -21.41 -18.87
N LYS A 715 26.70 -22.55 -18.29
CA LYS A 715 27.76 -23.41 -18.80
C LYS A 715 27.13 -24.54 -19.62
N PRO A 716 27.55 -24.76 -20.88
CA PRO A 716 27.15 -25.92 -21.64
C PRO A 716 27.40 -27.23 -20.88
N LYS A 717 26.65 -28.28 -21.23
CA LYS A 717 26.98 -29.64 -20.79
C LYS A 717 28.40 -29.99 -21.21
N GLU A 718 29.09 -30.82 -20.43
CA GLU A 718 30.43 -31.32 -20.80
C GLU A 718 30.44 -31.89 -22.24
N GLY A 719 31.39 -31.47 -23.05
CA GLY A 719 31.49 -31.80 -24.48
C GLY A 719 30.58 -30.98 -25.41
N GLY A 720 29.65 -30.19 -24.89
CA GLY A 720 28.77 -29.31 -25.65
C GLY A 720 29.29 -27.87 -25.79
N ILE A 721 28.68 -27.11 -26.70
CA ILE A 721 29.06 -25.72 -26.99
C ILE A 721 27.89 -24.74 -26.74
N SER A 722 26.64 -25.19 -26.86
CA SER A 722 25.44 -24.38 -26.59
C SER A 722 24.93 -24.50 -25.15
N ALA A 723 24.59 -23.36 -24.55
CA ALA A 723 24.03 -23.26 -23.20
C ALA A 723 22.49 -23.11 -23.17
N VAL A 724 21.78 -23.41 -24.27
CA VAL A 724 20.32 -23.24 -24.41
C VAL A 724 19.56 -24.15 -23.42
N GLY A 725 18.34 -23.74 -23.02
CA GLY A 725 17.48 -24.54 -22.13
C GLY A 725 17.18 -25.93 -22.73
N GLY A 726 17.25 -26.98 -21.91
CA GLY A 726 17.00 -28.36 -22.34
C GLY A 726 18.23 -29.13 -22.84
N THR A 727 19.39 -28.48 -23.03
CA THR A 727 20.62 -29.15 -23.50
C THR A 727 21.45 -29.81 -22.40
N GLY A 728 20.98 -29.80 -21.15
CA GLY A 728 21.73 -30.27 -19.98
C GLY A 728 22.74 -29.26 -19.43
N SER A 729 22.59 -27.98 -19.78
CA SER A 729 23.43 -26.88 -19.30
C SER A 729 23.31 -26.65 -17.80
N VAL A 730 24.43 -26.24 -17.18
CA VAL A 730 24.51 -25.93 -15.75
C VAL A 730 24.41 -24.43 -15.53
N TYR A 731 23.48 -24.02 -14.67
CA TYR A 731 23.19 -22.62 -14.40
C TYR A 731 23.67 -22.25 -12.99
N THR A 732 24.57 -21.27 -12.90
CA THR A 732 25.01 -20.72 -11.61
C THR A 732 24.54 -19.28 -11.47
N PHE A 733 23.92 -18.96 -10.33
CA PHE A 733 23.34 -17.66 -10.06
C PHE A 733 24.24 -16.86 -9.12
N TYR A 734 24.58 -15.65 -9.53
CA TYR A 734 25.42 -14.73 -8.77
C TYR A 734 24.69 -13.41 -8.53
N GLY A 735 25.05 -12.73 -7.44
CA GLY A 735 24.59 -11.37 -7.17
C GLY A 735 25.26 -10.33 -8.09
N PRO A 736 24.74 -9.10 -8.13
CA PRO A 736 25.25 -8.04 -9.01
C PRO A 736 26.62 -7.47 -8.60
N LYS A 737 27.18 -7.93 -7.47
CA LYS A 737 28.49 -7.52 -6.93
C LYS A 737 29.52 -8.65 -6.97
N GLU A 738 29.30 -9.67 -7.80
CA GLU A 738 30.20 -10.81 -7.91
C GLU A 738 31.60 -10.36 -8.31
N LYS A 739 32.60 -10.71 -7.48
CA LYS A 739 33.99 -10.29 -7.67
C LYS A 739 34.61 -10.94 -8.91
N LYS A 740 34.21 -12.18 -9.22
CA LYS A 740 34.71 -12.92 -10.38
C LYS A 740 34.53 -12.16 -11.69
N PHE A 741 33.47 -11.36 -11.79
CA PHE A 741 33.11 -10.61 -13.01
C PHE A 741 33.18 -9.08 -12.80
N ALA A 742 33.93 -8.62 -11.79
CA ALA A 742 33.97 -7.21 -11.44
C ALA A 742 34.54 -6.32 -12.56
N GLY A 743 35.54 -6.83 -13.32
CA GLY A 743 36.12 -6.13 -14.47
C GLY A 743 35.07 -5.83 -15.54
N LEU A 744 34.43 -6.87 -16.06
CA LEU A 744 33.32 -6.76 -17.01
C LEU A 744 32.18 -5.88 -16.46
N THR A 745 31.76 -6.14 -15.22
CA THR A 745 30.65 -5.38 -14.61
C THR A 745 30.95 -3.90 -14.55
N LYS A 746 32.19 -3.52 -14.22
CA LYS A 746 32.60 -2.13 -14.18
C LYS A 746 32.57 -1.53 -15.59
N SER A 747 33.32 -2.09 -16.54
CA SER A 747 33.42 -1.51 -17.89
C SER A 747 32.07 -1.47 -18.60
N PHE A 748 31.25 -2.52 -18.50
CA PHE A 748 29.93 -2.54 -19.10
C PHE A 748 29.03 -1.42 -18.56
N LEU A 749 28.93 -1.30 -17.23
CA LEU A 749 28.00 -0.33 -16.61
C LEU A 749 28.49 1.11 -16.74
N THR A 750 29.80 1.36 -16.76
CA THR A 750 30.34 2.74 -16.84
C THR A 750 30.61 3.20 -18.25
N ASP A 751 31.12 2.31 -19.11
CA ASP A 751 31.73 2.72 -20.38
C ASP A 751 30.81 2.45 -21.59
N ASP A 752 29.99 1.38 -21.54
CA ASP A 752 29.23 0.92 -22.71
C ASP A 752 27.71 1.07 -22.57
N LEU A 753 27.14 0.86 -21.39
CA LEU A 753 25.68 0.79 -21.18
C LEU A 753 24.93 2.02 -21.73
N SER A 754 25.45 3.22 -21.52
CA SER A 754 24.85 4.47 -22.00
C SER A 754 24.98 4.67 -23.52
N LYS A 755 25.87 3.94 -24.18
CA LYS A 755 26.13 4.00 -25.62
C LYS A 755 25.30 3.00 -26.42
N ILE A 756 24.72 1.98 -25.79
CA ILE A 756 23.93 0.94 -26.47
C ILE A 756 22.77 1.55 -27.24
N MET A 757 21.86 2.26 -26.58
CA MET A 757 20.68 2.82 -27.24
C MET A 757 21.06 3.79 -28.40
N PRO A 758 22.03 4.71 -28.23
CA PRO A 758 22.55 5.51 -29.34
C PRO A 758 23.15 4.71 -30.50
N SER A 759 23.97 3.69 -30.23
CA SER A 759 24.53 2.83 -31.30
C SER A 759 23.44 2.15 -32.14
N LEU A 760 22.27 1.92 -31.55
CA LEU A 760 21.11 1.33 -32.22
C LEU A 760 20.19 2.35 -32.89
N GLY A 761 20.49 3.66 -32.83
CA GLY A 761 19.62 4.72 -33.33
C GLY A 761 18.33 4.90 -32.50
N LEU A 762 18.41 4.57 -31.20
CA LEU A 762 17.29 4.59 -30.25
C LEU A 762 17.54 5.59 -29.11
N GLU A 763 18.24 6.71 -29.37
CA GLU A 763 18.60 7.69 -28.34
C GLU A 763 17.38 8.27 -27.59
N SER A 764 16.23 8.30 -28.26
CA SER A 764 14.97 8.84 -27.73
C SER A 764 14.15 7.83 -26.91
N GLU A 765 14.52 6.55 -26.94
CA GLU A 765 13.83 5.50 -26.20
C GLU A 765 14.59 5.17 -24.91
N PRO A 766 13.87 4.99 -23.78
CA PRO A 766 14.51 4.47 -22.59
C PRO A 766 14.95 3.02 -22.82
N ILE A 767 16.07 2.64 -22.21
CA ILE A 767 16.46 1.24 -22.11
C ILE A 767 15.33 0.41 -21.45
N PRO A 768 15.07 -0.84 -21.86
CA PRO A 768 13.91 -1.60 -21.37
C PRO A 768 13.85 -1.72 -19.84
N LEU A 769 12.63 -1.81 -19.28
CA LEU A 769 12.46 -2.01 -17.84
C LEU A 769 13.06 -3.31 -17.34
N TRP A 770 12.97 -4.39 -18.12
CA TRP A 770 13.57 -5.69 -17.84
C TRP A 770 14.15 -6.26 -19.12
N TRP A 771 15.45 -6.53 -19.11
CA TRP A 771 16.17 -7.06 -20.25
C TRP A 771 17.44 -7.77 -19.80
N THR A 772 18.09 -8.48 -20.71
CA THR A 772 19.37 -9.12 -20.44
C THR A 772 20.38 -8.90 -21.54
N SER A 773 21.65 -8.94 -21.16
CA SER A 773 22.79 -8.98 -22.08
C SER A 773 23.57 -10.25 -21.80
N ASP A 774 23.83 -11.03 -22.85
CA ASP A 774 24.51 -12.31 -22.73
C ASP A 774 25.94 -12.16 -23.27
N PHE A 775 26.93 -12.39 -22.41
CA PHE A 775 28.35 -12.15 -22.68
C PHE A 775 29.14 -13.44 -22.88
N ILE A 776 30.06 -13.40 -23.84
CA ILE A 776 30.97 -14.47 -24.17
C ILE A 776 32.40 -13.97 -23.98
N ASN A 777 33.25 -14.78 -23.35
CA ASN A 777 34.65 -14.43 -23.21
C ASN A 777 35.37 -14.62 -24.56
N SER A 778 35.95 -13.54 -25.07
CA SER A 778 36.63 -13.51 -26.37
C SER A 778 38.16 -13.52 -26.26
N SER A 779 38.70 -13.46 -25.04
CA SER A 779 40.13 -13.49 -24.81
C SER A 779 40.72 -14.89 -25.04
N PRO A 780 42.03 -15.00 -25.32
CA PRO A 780 42.74 -16.27 -25.31
C PRO A 780 42.61 -16.99 -23.97
N VAL A 781 42.65 -18.34 -24.01
CA VAL A 781 42.69 -19.17 -22.80
C VAL A 781 43.91 -18.80 -21.95
N GLY A 782 43.72 -18.65 -20.64
CA GLY A 782 44.78 -18.28 -19.70
C GLY A 782 45.01 -16.77 -19.54
N THR A 783 44.21 -15.93 -20.20
CA THR A 783 44.21 -14.48 -19.94
C THR A 783 43.84 -14.19 -18.48
N ASP A 784 44.59 -13.29 -17.83
CA ASP A 784 44.29 -12.86 -16.45
C ASP A 784 42.85 -12.28 -16.40
N PRO A 785 42.01 -12.68 -15.43
CA PRO A 785 40.63 -12.18 -15.31
C PRO A 785 40.46 -10.66 -15.42
N LYS A 786 41.47 -9.87 -15.03
CA LYS A 786 41.42 -8.40 -15.15
C LYS A 786 41.57 -7.88 -16.58
N ASP A 787 42.19 -8.68 -17.45
CA ASP A 787 42.51 -8.37 -18.85
C ASP A 787 41.57 -9.11 -19.82
N GLU A 788 40.58 -9.84 -19.30
CA GLU A 788 39.59 -10.54 -20.12
C GLU A 788 38.67 -9.57 -20.88
N LYS A 789 38.50 -9.82 -22.17
CA LYS A 789 37.55 -9.12 -23.04
C LYS A 789 36.32 -9.97 -23.22
N TRP A 790 35.19 -9.41 -22.80
CA TRP A 790 33.87 -10.03 -22.93
C TRP A 790 33.06 -9.29 -23.97
N ILE A 791 32.41 -10.03 -24.88
CA ILE A 791 31.61 -9.48 -25.97
C ILE A 791 30.16 -9.91 -25.84
N VAL A 792 29.23 -9.08 -26.29
CA VAL A 792 27.80 -9.42 -26.32
C VAL A 792 27.54 -10.43 -27.43
N GLY A 793 26.94 -11.56 -27.07
CA GLY A 793 26.43 -12.56 -28.01
C GLY A 793 24.99 -12.27 -28.46
N GLU A 794 24.17 -11.68 -27.57
CA GLU A 794 22.81 -11.21 -27.84
C GLU A 794 22.29 -10.27 -26.72
N PHE A 795 21.28 -9.46 -27.07
CA PHE A 795 20.42 -8.78 -26.12
C PHE A 795 19.02 -9.38 -26.13
N ASN A 796 18.43 -9.57 -24.95
CA ASN A 796 17.06 -10.02 -24.82
C ASN A 796 16.24 -8.90 -24.16
N CYS A 797 15.39 -8.22 -24.92
CA CYS A 797 14.64 -7.05 -24.44
C CYS A 797 13.11 -7.21 -24.48
N SER A 798 12.59 -8.29 -25.09
CA SER A 798 11.17 -8.60 -25.12
C SER A 798 10.86 -9.81 -24.26
N CYS A 799 9.93 -9.65 -23.32
CA CYS A 799 9.31 -10.74 -22.58
C CYS A 799 10.28 -11.73 -21.91
N VAL A 800 11.46 -11.25 -21.49
CA VAL A 800 12.40 -12.07 -20.74
C VAL A 800 11.79 -12.45 -19.39
N GLY A 801 11.96 -13.71 -19.02
CA GLY A 801 11.46 -14.26 -17.77
C GLY A 801 12.31 -13.88 -16.57
N ILE A 802 11.67 -13.60 -15.43
CA ILE A 802 12.37 -13.58 -14.13
C ILE A 802 12.57 -15.03 -13.67
N SER A 803 13.80 -15.56 -13.73
CA SER A 803 14.08 -16.98 -13.41
C SER A 803 13.59 -17.41 -12.02
N LYS A 804 13.57 -16.48 -11.06
CA LYS A 804 13.07 -16.72 -9.70
C LYS A 804 11.55 -16.92 -9.61
N CYS A 805 10.82 -16.59 -10.66
CA CYS A 805 9.39 -16.86 -10.79
C CYS A 805 9.08 -18.19 -11.52
N LEU A 806 10.09 -18.93 -12.00
CA LEU A 806 9.87 -20.20 -12.71
C LEU A 806 9.00 -21.22 -11.96
N PRO A 807 9.04 -21.34 -10.61
CA PRO A 807 8.13 -22.23 -9.89
C PRO A 807 6.64 -21.89 -10.04
N ALA A 808 6.30 -20.68 -10.50
CA ALA A 808 4.93 -20.29 -10.84
C ALA A 808 4.53 -20.67 -12.28
N CYS A 809 5.45 -21.18 -13.09
CA CYS A 809 5.19 -21.60 -14.46
C CYS A 809 4.63 -23.02 -14.47
N VAL A 810 3.58 -23.24 -15.25
CA VAL A 810 3.01 -24.57 -15.47
C VAL A 810 4.03 -25.45 -16.20
N THR A 811 4.23 -26.66 -15.68
CA THR A 811 5.00 -27.74 -16.31
C THR A 811 4.18 -29.02 -16.26
N GLU A 812 4.65 -30.08 -16.93
CA GLU A 812 4.04 -31.42 -16.84
C GLU A 812 3.95 -31.91 -15.39
N ASP A 813 4.95 -31.60 -14.56
CA ASP A 813 5.00 -31.99 -13.14
C ASP A 813 4.26 -31.00 -12.21
N ALA A 814 3.83 -29.84 -12.72
CA ALA A 814 3.27 -28.75 -11.92
C ALA A 814 2.10 -28.05 -12.66
N GLU A 815 1.09 -28.83 -13.04
CA GLU A 815 -0.05 -28.37 -13.86
C GLU A 815 -0.86 -27.22 -13.24
N LYS A 816 -0.79 -27.04 -11.92
CA LYS A 816 -1.51 -25.99 -11.16
C LYS A 816 -0.61 -24.89 -10.61
N ALA A 817 0.64 -24.80 -11.08
CA ALA A 817 1.59 -23.80 -10.63
C ALA A 817 1.05 -22.37 -10.77
N SER A 818 1.27 -21.57 -9.72
CA SER A 818 0.73 -20.24 -9.55
C SER A 818 1.76 -19.33 -8.88
N TYR A 819 1.47 -18.03 -8.82
CA TYR A 819 2.34 -17.07 -8.14
C TYR A 819 2.63 -17.42 -6.66
N SER A 820 1.71 -18.17 -6.01
CA SER A 820 1.86 -18.63 -4.62
C SER A 820 2.89 -19.76 -4.46
N ASP A 821 3.25 -20.44 -5.54
CA ASP A 821 4.18 -21.58 -5.53
C ASP A 821 5.65 -21.15 -5.61
N ILE A 822 5.91 -19.85 -5.77
CA ILE A 822 7.26 -19.29 -5.69
C ILE A 822 7.78 -19.48 -4.25
N PRO A 823 8.90 -20.21 -4.05
CA PRO A 823 9.45 -20.44 -2.72
C PRO A 823 9.76 -19.13 -2.00
N ARG A 824 9.54 -19.08 -0.67
CA ARG A 824 9.77 -17.88 0.14
C ARG A 824 11.16 -17.23 -0.07
N LYS A 825 12.19 -18.06 -0.26
CA LYS A 825 13.57 -17.61 -0.55
C LYS A 825 13.65 -16.81 -1.85
N ASP A 826 12.98 -17.27 -2.90
CA ASP A 826 13.00 -16.66 -4.23
C ASP A 826 12.03 -15.48 -4.30
N MET A 827 10.88 -15.58 -3.62
CA MET A 827 9.90 -14.49 -3.51
C MET A 827 10.51 -13.20 -2.94
N THR A 828 11.49 -13.31 -2.03
CA THR A 828 12.22 -12.15 -1.51
C THR A 828 12.97 -11.41 -2.61
N GLU A 829 13.60 -12.14 -3.51
CA GLU A 829 14.33 -11.58 -4.66
C GLU A 829 13.37 -11.05 -5.73
N VAL A 830 12.29 -11.79 -6.02
CA VAL A 830 11.21 -11.36 -6.91
C VAL A 830 10.62 -10.02 -6.48
N LYS A 831 10.34 -9.86 -5.19
CA LYS A 831 9.87 -8.56 -4.63
C LYS A 831 10.90 -7.46 -4.82
N LYS A 832 12.20 -7.72 -4.60
CA LYS A 832 13.27 -6.72 -4.81
C LYS A 832 13.36 -6.28 -6.27
N ILE A 833 13.29 -7.23 -7.21
CA ILE A 833 13.27 -6.94 -8.65
C ILE A 833 12.02 -6.13 -9.00
N GLY A 834 10.83 -6.55 -8.55
CA GLY A 834 9.57 -5.84 -8.71
C GLY A 834 9.63 -4.39 -8.20
N SER A 835 10.07 -4.17 -6.96
CA SER A 835 10.17 -2.83 -6.40
C SER A 835 11.18 -1.95 -7.17
N LEU A 836 12.27 -2.52 -7.69
CA LEU A 836 13.21 -1.77 -8.54
C LEU A 836 12.58 -1.43 -9.90
N LEU A 837 11.84 -2.35 -10.53
CA LEU A 837 11.07 -2.10 -11.75
C LEU A 837 10.12 -0.91 -11.56
N GLY A 838 9.34 -0.92 -10.47
CA GLY A 838 8.47 0.19 -10.08
C GLY A 838 9.20 1.52 -9.97
N ARG A 839 10.33 1.55 -9.25
CA ARG A 839 11.13 2.77 -9.08
C ARG A 839 11.74 3.29 -10.38
N LYS A 840 12.19 2.40 -11.27
CA LYS A 840 12.75 2.81 -12.56
C LYS A 840 11.65 3.30 -13.50
N ALA A 841 10.54 2.57 -13.61
CA ALA A 841 9.37 2.97 -14.38
C ALA A 841 8.88 4.36 -13.98
N ILE A 842 8.72 4.61 -12.68
CA ILE A 842 8.23 5.90 -12.23
C ILE A 842 9.23 7.04 -12.43
N GLY A 843 10.53 6.75 -12.31
CA GLY A 843 11.57 7.72 -12.62
C GLY A 843 11.55 8.12 -14.10
N ILE A 844 11.37 7.15 -15.00
CA ILE A 844 11.25 7.40 -16.45
C ILE A 844 10.01 8.26 -16.74
N LEU A 845 8.84 7.89 -16.21
CA LEU A 845 7.60 8.65 -16.43
C LEU A 845 7.67 10.06 -15.85
N SER A 846 8.26 10.22 -14.66
CA SER A 846 8.40 11.54 -14.03
C SER A 846 9.32 12.45 -14.85
N LYS A 847 10.41 11.92 -15.41
CA LYS A 847 11.31 12.66 -16.30
C LYS A 847 10.61 13.04 -17.61
N GLY A 848 9.91 12.09 -18.24
CA GLY A 848 9.15 12.34 -19.47
C GLY A 848 8.09 13.43 -19.26
N ALA A 849 7.34 13.36 -18.16
CA ALA A 849 6.33 14.36 -17.85
C ALA A 849 6.92 15.74 -17.49
N ALA A 850 8.14 15.79 -16.93
CA ALA A 850 8.85 17.05 -16.73
C ALA A 850 9.32 17.67 -18.06
N GLN A 851 9.85 16.84 -18.98
CA GLN A 851 10.26 17.27 -20.32
C GLN A 851 9.05 17.79 -21.12
N GLU A 852 7.93 17.09 -21.08
CA GLU A 852 6.71 17.52 -21.79
C GLU A 852 6.20 18.88 -21.29
N ARG A 853 6.30 19.15 -19.98
CA ARG A 853 5.98 20.49 -19.42
C ARG A 853 6.93 21.55 -19.97
N GLN A 854 8.23 21.25 -20.00
CA GLN A 854 9.24 22.17 -20.53
C GLN A 854 8.99 22.46 -22.02
N ASP A 855 8.66 21.43 -22.81
CA ASP A 855 8.36 21.58 -24.23
C ASP A 855 7.08 22.40 -24.45
N LYS A 856 6.02 22.16 -23.66
CA LYS A 856 4.79 22.97 -23.67
C LYS A 856 5.04 24.43 -23.27
N GLN A 857 5.90 24.67 -22.27
CA GLN A 857 6.33 26.02 -21.89
C GLN A 857 7.10 26.70 -23.03
N VAL A 858 8.02 26.00 -23.68
CA VAL A 858 8.78 26.49 -24.83
C VAL A 858 7.87 26.78 -26.03
N GLU A 859 6.90 25.91 -26.32
CA GLU A 859 5.96 26.13 -27.43
C GLU A 859 5.02 27.30 -27.14
N SER A 860 4.53 27.43 -25.90
CA SER A 860 3.78 28.61 -25.46
C SER A 860 4.61 29.89 -25.61
N LEU A 861 5.90 29.85 -25.24
CA LEU A 861 6.81 30.98 -25.44
C LEU A 861 7.01 31.31 -26.93
N LYS A 862 7.19 30.30 -27.79
CA LYS A 862 7.30 30.48 -29.25
C LYS A 862 6.03 31.10 -29.84
N GLN A 863 4.85 30.69 -29.39
CA GLN A 863 3.58 31.28 -29.81
C GLN A 863 3.46 32.74 -29.38
N ILE A 864 3.88 33.08 -28.14
CA ILE A 864 3.94 34.46 -27.65
C ILE A 864 4.90 35.29 -28.53
N LEU A 865 6.10 34.78 -28.82
CA LEU A 865 7.11 35.48 -29.64
C LEU A 865 6.67 35.64 -31.11
N LYS A 866 5.96 34.66 -31.68
CA LYS A 866 5.39 34.76 -33.03
C LYS A 866 4.22 35.74 -33.14
N SER A 867 3.59 36.11 -32.01
CA SER A 867 2.47 37.06 -31.98
C SER A 867 2.88 38.54 -32.08
N VAL A 868 4.16 38.82 -32.39
CA VAL A 868 4.76 40.16 -32.41
C VAL A 868 5.03 40.58 -33.85
N SER A 869 4.42 41.66 -34.32
CA SER A 869 4.83 42.37 -35.55
C SER A 869 6.02 43.29 -35.28
N ALA A 870 6.81 43.60 -36.31
CA ALA A 870 8.02 44.42 -36.22
C ALA A 870 7.79 45.88 -35.72
N GLU A 871 6.54 46.30 -35.55
CA GLU A 871 6.16 47.64 -35.08
C GLU A 871 5.31 47.54 -33.80
N GLY A 872 5.83 48.03 -32.66
CA GLY A 872 5.04 48.39 -31.47
C GLY A 872 5.05 47.40 -30.29
N ASN A 873 5.89 47.69 -29.28
CA ASN A 873 6.32 46.77 -28.23
C ASN A 873 5.75 47.13 -26.82
N SER A 874 4.43 47.11 -26.62
CA SER A 874 3.81 47.33 -25.29
C SER A 874 3.15 46.08 -24.69
N GLY A 875 2.54 45.21 -25.49
CA GLY A 875 1.86 44.00 -25.00
C GLY A 875 2.74 42.76 -24.84
N LEU A 876 3.95 42.75 -25.41
CA LEU A 876 4.87 41.60 -25.34
C LEU A 876 5.45 41.41 -23.95
N VAL A 877 5.85 42.52 -23.29
CA VAL A 877 6.41 42.47 -21.94
C VAL A 877 5.39 41.92 -20.95
N GLU A 878 4.12 42.33 -21.07
CA GLU A 878 3.03 41.82 -20.22
C GLU A 878 2.75 40.32 -20.46
N LYS A 879 2.69 39.89 -21.73
CA LYS A 879 2.53 38.46 -22.08
C LYS A 879 3.70 37.60 -21.58
N LEU A 880 4.94 38.08 -21.70
CA LEU A 880 6.13 37.40 -21.18
C LEU A 880 6.17 37.37 -19.65
N MET A 881 5.75 38.45 -18.99
CA MET A 881 5.68 38.52 -17.52
C MET A 881 4.58 37.62 -16.96
N ASN A 882 3.44 37.51 -17.64
CA ASN A 882 2.38 36.57 -17.27
C ASN A 882 2.81 35.11 -17.52
N TRP A 883 3.47 34.81 -18.64
CA TRP A 883 4.04 33.49 -18.91
C TRP A 883 5.12 33.09 -17.89
N LYS A 884 5.95 34.04 -17.42
CA LYS A 884 6.97 33.77 -16.38
C LYS A 884 6.36 33.53 -14.99
N ARG A 885 5.15 34.03 -14.73
CA ARG A 885 4.42 33.85 -13.45
C ARG A 885 3.67 32.53 -13.39
N SER A 886 3.23 31.99 -14.53
CA SER A 886 2.59 30.67 -14.69
C SER A 886 3.61 29.55 -14.75
#